data_AF-A0A3N5YRV7-F1
#
_entry.id   AF-A0A3N5YRV7-F1
#
_cell.length_a   1.000
_cell.length_b   1.000
_cell.length_c   1.000
_cell.angle_alpha   90.00
_cell.angle_beta   90.00
_cell.angle_gamma   90.00
#
_symmetry.space_group_name_H-M   'P 1'
#
loop_
_entity.id
_entity.type
_entity.pdbx_description
1 polymer ?
#
loop_
_entity_poly.entity_id
_entity_poly.type
_entity_poly.pdbx_seq_one_letter_code
_entity_poly.pdbx_strand_id
1 'polypeptide(L)'
;MSTSVAKRPRHRPFGLFTLFPPGRIFMDADRDRIPDRVGLFIGVSPGLDDPEVWAAILNLSARVAAEVVAWQRPFVGPLAAAPSSGPCLLVYPPSRRHAAAVEVLRLAAERFAVRGQSPGALAALLNTLAVSNAPPALKVAGWVALRSDRDRSDRIQAFDPKGRLAGVLSLAPPVALLPVIRPAPAGGDLLDPDCTFYHSPAGAPMRKQLLLAVDLPRAPVPAPLGVALSELVARLGLAATEIEVPLAAVGRPEAGGVTLRVAPGGSPIARIRPAETPGSPGISLIIEGPPAPLARLLRRYLEVAFPDGSADGKAVRFRSDVDAALACVHHAQGGGPRADGEEEQPAFNFRHRWRSETRRVADCLHGLARGTGPLEGLILVSKPKSARRALTAEAAALLRAKGYRPRLSVLNAYKPGLSWLLEVVLPQIKRGPAPVRLEVAYRPFAPGDGALEMESRWLQEIYPGPDLLAAALGLAVGDVRLVKRGKLRDAYRVRAWDRRRRLVFETAFTPRVTAFDYLPGRPEEGKVHPAAGGIRLSASGRVVLDADIPTDREVFWRHFQTHWLPSLESAMRARADVARAGMLTAFWEEVRFDVAIEESDLRLGLGAERVAPMEALHEDLYFGLLDFFRVFAREHGLPESVAFGRILPRVSAKAARGGPTVRWQARPFTAGATAAGLSAGKRPPVTSIEWEKGRWRLGFGSPGPIAAVLRSKSPRPRHDAAAFTRVPKPAPPPLNRRLTAVAVNDWIRRLGRQPPVNAWQAGVSWQGRPIQAVEVALPTGDLRSVARLRLVKPTLLLNARHHANE
;
A
#
# COMPACT_ATOMS: atom_id res chain seq x y z
N MET A 1 50.06 63.55 2.40
CA MET A 1 50.30 62.33 1.59
C MET A 1 49.53 61.18 2.22
N SER A 2 48.39 60.81 1.64
CA SER A 2 47.54 59.70 2.10
C SER A 2 47.71 58.56 1.10
N THR A 3 48.25 57.44 1.54
CA THR A 3 48.40 56.23 0.73
C THR A 3 47.04 55.57 0.56
N SER A 4 46.52 55.65 -0.66
CA SER A 4 45.34 54.95 -1.15
C SER A 4 45.47 53.44 -0.93
N VAL A 5 44.77 52.90 0.08
CA VAL A 5 44.47 51.47 0.17
C VAL A 5 43.42 51.17 -0.90
N ALA A 6 43.88 50.68 -2.05
CA ALA A 6 43.03 50.19 -3.12
C ALA A 6 42.11 49.08 -2.59
N LYS A 7 40.79 49.28 -2.65
CA LYS A 7 39.78 48.23 -2.40
C LYS A 7 40.07 47.04 -3.32
N ARG A 8 40.41 45.87 -2.73
CA ARG A 8 40.51 44.60 -3.47
C ARG A 8 39.21 44.37 -4.27
N PRO A 9 39.27 43.99 -5.56
CA PRO A 9 38.07 43.66 -6.31
C PRO A 9 37.34 42.48 -5.65
N ARG A 10 36.03 42.63 -5.37
CA ARG A 10 35.18 41.54 -4.87
C ARG A 10 35.09 40.46 -5.96
N HIS A 11 35.82 39.36 -5.77
CA HIS A 11 35.75 38.20 -6.66
C HIS A 11 34.36 37.56 -6.59
N ARG A 12 33.78 37.22 -7.74
CA ARG A 12 32.42 36.65 -7.83
C ARG A 12 32.49 35.14 -8.07
N PRO A 13 31.66 34.31 -7.41
CA PRO A 13 31.71 32.86 -7.60
C PRO A 13 31.22 32.47 -9.01
N PHE A 14 31.95 31.57 -9.67
CA PHE A 14 31.53 30.90 -10.90
C PHE A 14 30.65 29.69 -10.58
N GLY A 15 29.60 29.46 -11.37
CA GLY A 15 28.74 28.29 -11.22
C GLY A 15 27.79 28.09 -12.40
N LEU A 16 26.88 27.13 -12.25
CA LEU A 16 25.98 26.72 -13.34
C LEU A 16 25.07 27.87 -13.82
N PHE A 17 24.53 28.66 -12.88
CA PHE A 17 23.71 29.84 -13.19
C PHE A 17 24.50 31.04 -13.72
N THR A 18 25.85 30.98 -13.73
CA THR A 18 26.69 31.96 -14.42
C THR A 18 26.66 31.75 -15.94
N LEU A 19 26.48 30.50 -16.38
CA LEU A 19 26.42 30.14 -17.80
C LEU A 19 24.97 30.16 -18.32
N PHE A 20 24.02 29.67 -17.54
CA PHE A 20 22.64 29.48 -17.98
C PHE A 20 21.64 30.22 -17.07
N PRO A 21 20.62 30.90 -17.63
CA PRO A 21 19.59 31.54 -16.82
C PRO A 21 18.79 30.53 -15.97
N PRO A 22 18.24 30.95 -14.80
CA PRO A 22 17.29 30.14 -14.02
C PRO A 22 16.08 29.70 -14.86
N GLY A 23 15.51 28.52 -14.56
CA GLY A 23 14.36 27.96 -15.26
C GLY A 23 14.64 27.36 -16.64
N ARG A 24 15.90 27.42 -17.12
CA ARG A 24 16.32 26.82 -18.40
C ARG A 24 16.92 25.43 -18.24
N ILE A 25 17.65 25.22 -17.14
CA ILE A 25 18.26 23.92 -16.82
C ILE A 25 17.28 23.01 -16.10
N PHE A 26 16.62 23.54 -15.07
CA PHE A 26 15.62 22.85 -14.27
C PHE A 26 14.27 23.38 -14.73
N MET A 27 13.61 22.61 -15.58
CA MET A 27 12.35 22.99 -16.22
C MET A 27 11.19 22.36 -15.46
N ASP A 28 10.14 23.16 -15.27
CA ASP A 28 8.83 22.75 -14.77
C ASP A 28 7.88 22.68 -15.97
N ALA A 29 7.69 21.47 -16.51
CA ALA A 29 6.94 21.22 -17.73
C ALA A 29 5.43 21.13 -17.48
N ASP A 30 5.01 20.63 -16.31
CA ASP A 30 3.60 20.50 -15.92
C ASP A 30 3.05 21.73 -15.15
N ARG A 31 3.91 22.70 -14.85
CA ARG A 31 3.62 23.98 -14.18
C ARG A 31 3.19 23.82 -12.72
N ASP A 32 3.63 22.76 -12.05
CA ASP A 32 3.37 22.50 -10.62
C ASP A 32 4.39 23.16 -9.67
N ARG A 33 5.33 23.94 -10.22
CA ARG A 33 6.46 24.61 -9.54
C ARG A 33 7.57 23.67 -9.10
N ILE A 34 7.55 22.40 -9.52
CA ILE A 34 8.57 21.41 -9.22
C ILE A 34 9.30 21.08 -10.53
N PRO A 35 10.64 21.19 -10.58
CA PRO A 35 11.37 20.81 -11.78
C PRO A 35 11.21 19.31 -12.09
N ASP A 36 10.60 19.00 -13.22
CA ASP A 36 10.29 17.65 -13.68
C ASP A 36 11.02 17.29 -14.99
N ARG A 37 11.92 18.18 -15.44
CA ARG A 37 12.74 17.98 -16.62
C ARG A 37 14.09 18.70 -16.54
N VAL A 38 15.14 18.01 -17.01
CA VAL A 38 16.45 18.62 -17.29
C VAL A 38 16.47 19.19 -18.71
N GLY A 39 16.73 20.49 -18.83
CA GLY A 39 16.91 21.20 -20.10
C GLY A 39 18.36 21.30 -20.58
N LEU A 40 19.35 21.05 -19.71
CA LEU A 40 20.78 21.06 -20.05
C LEU A 40 21.21 19.79 -20.76
N PHE A 41 21.88 19.92 -21.90
CA PHE A 41 22.59 18.82 -22.56
C PHE A 41 24.12 18.98 -22.43
N ILE A 42 24.81 17.95 -21.95
CA ILE A 42 26.27 17.86 -21.88
C ILE A 42 26.75 17.03 -23.07
N GLY A 43 27.27 17.70 -24.10
CA GLY A 43 27.81 17.06 -25.29
C GLY A 43 29.28 16.73 -25.09
N VAL A 44 29.69 15.48 -25.30
CA VAL A 44 31.08 15.04 -25.19
C VAL A 44 31.66 14.68 -26.56
N SER A 45 32.89 15.15 -26.81
CA SER A 45 33.62 14.80 -28.03
C SER A 45 33.95 13.30 -28.07
N PRO A 46 33.87 12.62 -29.23
CA PRO A 46 34.23 11.20 -29.34
C PRO A 46 35.66 10.87 -28.90
N GLY A 47 36.58 11.84 -29.00
CA GLY A 47 37.99 11.69 -28.59
C GLY A 47 38.27 12.02 -27.12
N LEU A 48 37.25 12.26 -26.30
CA LEU A 48 37.44 12.51 -24.87
C LEU A 48 37.63 11.18 -24.11
N ASP A 49 38.82 10.99 -23.55
CA ASP A 49 39.19 9.80 -22.79
C ASP A 49 39.87 10.08 -21.44
N ASP A 50 40.07 11.35 -21.09
CA ASP A 50 40.76 11.75 -19.87
C ASP A 50 39.94 11.43 -18.59
N PRO A 51 40.49 10.67 -17.62
CA PRO A 51 39.76 10.26 -16.42
C PRO A 51 39.39 11.40 -15.47
N GLU A 52 40.21 12.46 -15.36
CA GLU A 52 39.92 13.59 -14.47
C GLU A 52 38.75 14.41 -15.01
N VAL A 53 38.73 14.63 -16.33
CA VAL A 53 37.60 15.30 -17.00
C VAL A 53 36.33 14.45 -16.87
N TRP A 54 36.42 13.13 -17.02
CA TRP A 54 35.28 12.23 -16.79
C TRP A 54 34.77 12.27 -15.36
N ALA A 55 35.64 12.23 -14.35
CA ALA A 55 35.24 12.36 -12.95
C ALA A 55 34.38 13.61 -12.72
N ALA A 56 34.80 14.75 -13.30
CA ALA A 56 34.07 16.00 -13.18
C ALA A 56 32.72 16.00 -13.92
N ILE A 57 32.63 15.35 -15.10
CA ILE A 57 31.36 15.15 -15.82
C ILE A 57 30.39 14.29 -14.98
N LEU A 58 30.88 13.21 -14.36
CA LEU A 58 30.08 12.35 -13.49
C LEU A 58 29.50 13.12 -12.30
N ASN A 59 30.33 13.95 -11.64
CA ASN A 59 29.90 14.81 -10.53
C ASN A 59 28.81 15.80 -10.94
N LEU A 60 29.01 16.48 -12.08
CA LEU A 60 28.02 17.41 -12.63
C LEU A 60 26.72 16.67 -13.02
N SER A 61 26.84 15.46 -13.54
CA SER A 61 25.69 14.64 -13.95
C SER A 61 24.83 14.25 -12.74
N ALA A 62 25.45 13.82 -11.65
CA ALA A 62 24.74 13.50 -10.41
C ALA A 62 24.07 14.74 -9.79
N ARG A 63 24.78 15.88 -9.77
CA ARG A 63 24.27 17.17 -9.30
C ARG A 63 23.01 17.62 -10.04
N VAL A 64 23.02 17.54 -11.37
CA VAL A 64 21.90 17.97 -12.23
C VAL A 64 20.69 17.04 -12.07
N ALA A 65 20.93 15.73 -12.01
CA ALA A 65 19.86 14.75 -11.80
C ALA A 65 19.20 14.85 -10.42
N ALA A 66 19.94 15.35 -9.42
CA ALA A 66 19.43 15.46 -8.06
C ALA A 66 18.44 16.61 -7.84
N GLU A 67 18.32 17.55 -8.78
CA GLU A 67 17.45 18.73 -8.64
C GLU A 67 16.07 18.59 -9.29
N VAL A 68 15.82 17.45 -9.93
CA VAL A 68 14.58 17.20 -10.66
C VAL A 68 13.83 16.00 -10.09
N VAL A 69 12.51 15.97 -10.21
CA VAL A 69 11.68 14.81 -9.82
C VAL A 69 11.50 13.81 -10.95
N ALA A 70 11.75 14.25 -12.18
CA ALA A 70 11.75 13.43 -13.38
C ALA A 70 12.73 14.01 -14.41
N TRP A 71 13.07 13.22 -15.42
CA TRP A 71 13.75 13.73 -16.60
C TRP A 71 13.41 12.91 -17.85
N GLN A 72 13.83 13.39 -19.01
CA GLN A 72 13.57 12.73 -20.29
C GLN A 72 14.87 12.66 -21.09
N ARG A 73 15.26 11.44 -21.52
CA ARG A 73 16.50 11.11 -22.25
C ARG A 73 17.80 11.26 -21.44
N PRO A 74 18.89 10.55 -21.83
CA PRO A 74 20.22 10.89 -21.34
C PRO A 74 20.56 12.32 -21.76
N PHE A 75 20.83 13.17 -20.78
CA PHE A 75 21.24 14.56 -20.95
C PHE A 75 22.77 14.70 -21.06
N VAL A 76 23.49 13.58 -21.08
CA VAL A 76 24.91 13.46 -21.43
C VAL A 76 25.02 12.56 -22.65
N GLY A 77 25.74 12.99 -23.68
CA GLY A 77 25.83 12.20 -24.91
C GLY A 77 26.86 12.73 -25.89
N PRO A 78 27.06 12.06 -27.04
CA PRO A 78 28.01 12.52 -28.05
C PRO A 78 27.63 13.91 -28.57
N LEU A 79 28.62 14.71 -29.00
CA LEU A 79 28.38 16.03 -29.61
C LEU A 79 27.32 16.02 -30.72
N ALA A 80 27.28 14.95 -31.52
CA ALA A 80 26.31 14.79 -32.62
C ALA A 80 24.85 14.67 -32.14
N ALA A 81 24.63 14.31 -30.87
CA ALA A 81 23.31 14.25 -30.26
C ALA A 81 22.89 15.57 -29.59
N ALA A 82 23.75 16.59 -29.59
CA ALA A 82 23.42 17.88 -29.00
C ALA A 82 22.24 18.52 -29.76
N PRO A 83 21.20 19.00 -29.04
CA PRO A 83 20.04 19.60 -29.68
C PRO A 83 20.46 20.87 -30.46
N SER A 84 19.71 21.23 -31.50
CA SER A 84 19.96 22.44 -32.29
C SER A 84 19.70 23.73 -31.51
N SER A 85 18.83 23.68 -30.49
CA SER A 85 18.47 24.81 -29.63
C SER A 85 18.42 24.40 -28.15
N GLY A 86 18.65 25.36 -27.25
CA GLY A 86 18.57 25.16 -25.79
C GLY A 86 19.94 25.03 -25.11
N PRO A 87 19.93 24.88 -23.76
CA PRO A 87 21.14 24.85 -22.95
C PRO A 87 22.07 23.69 -23.29
N CYS A 88 23.29 23.98 -23.71
CA CYS A 88 24.31 23.00 -24.05
C CYS A 88 25.69 23.35 -23.48
N LEU A 89 26.34 22.35 -22.89
CA LEU A 89 27.74 22.39 -22.49
C LEU A 89 28.51 21.36 -23.32
N LEU A 90 29.36 21.81 -24.23
CA LEU A 90 30.11 20.96 -25.17
C LEU A 90 31.54 20.79 -24.68
N VAL A 91 31.92 19.59 -24.24
CA VAL A 91 33.22 19.29 -23.65
C VAL A 91 34.13 18.60 -24.68
N TYR A 92 35.30 19.20 -24.91
CA TYR A 92 36.32 18.74 -25.86
C TYR A 92 37.51 18.11 -25.12
N PRO A 93 38.28 17.21 -25.78
CA PRO A 93 39.45 16.61 -25.18
C PRO A 93 40.54 17.66 -24.89
N PRO A 94 41.36 17.44 -23.84
CA PRO A 94 42.55 18.24 -23.62
C PRO A 94 43.45 18.24 -24.87
N SER A 95 43.92 19.41 -25.30
CA SER A 95 44.79 19.52 -26.48
C SER A 95 45.83 20.62 -26.32
N ARG A 96 47.10 20.27 -26.60
CA ARG A 96 48.22 21.23 -26.65
C ARG A 96 48.06 22.32 -27.70
N ARG A 97 47.10 22.20 -28.62
CA ARG A 97 46.75 23.25 -29.59
C ARG A 97 46.04 24.44 -28.95
N HIS A 98 45.53 24.30 -27.73
CA HIS A 98 44.88 25.39 -27.00
C HIS A 98 45.88 26.17 -26.14
N ALA A 99 45.88 27.50 -26.26
CA ALA A 99 46.81 28.36 -25.53
C ALA A 99 46.47 28.56 -24.03
N ALA A 100 45.22 28.31 -23.64
CA ALA A 100 44.74 28.45 -22.26
C ALA A 100 44.66 27.08 -21.57
N ALA A 101 44.95 27.02 -20.26
CA ALA A 101 44.79 25.81 -19.47
C ALA A 101 43.34 25.30 -19.54
N VAL A 102 42.37 26.21 -19.43
CA VAL A 102 40.96 26.00 -19.76
C VAL A 102 40.35 27.26 -20.36
N GLU A 103 39.44 27.09 -21.31
CA GLU A 103 38.64 28.13 -21.97
C GLU A 103 37.17 27.69 -22.05
N VAL A 104 36.24 28.59 -21.71
CA VAL A 104 34.81 28.47 -21.99
C VAL A 104 34.44 29.48 -23.06
N LEU A 105 34.10 29.01 -24.25
CA LEU A 105 33.69 29.86 -25.38
C LEU A 105 32.16 29.85 -25.50
N ARG A 106 31.55 31.03 -25.51
CA ARG A 106 30.12 31.21 -25.79
C ARG A 106 29.90 31.10 -27.31
N LEU A 107 29.28 30.00 -27.74
CA LEU A 107 28.93 29.75 -29.15
C LEU A 107 27.56 30.36 -29.52
N ALA A 108 26.63 30.37 -28.57
CA ALA A 108 25.33 31.00 -28.67
C ALA A 108 24.84 31.40 -27.27
N ALA A 109 23.64 31.98 -27.16
CA ALA A 109 23.09 32.48 -25.89
C ALA A 109 23.16 31.45 -24.74
N GLU A 110 22.91 30.17 -25.05
CA GLU A 110 22.88 29.06 -24.08
C GLU A 110 23.77 27.89 -24.54
N ARG A 111 24.80 28.14 -25.36
CA ARG A 111 25.69 27.08 -25.87
C ARG A 111 27.13 27.45 -25.58
N PHE A 112 27.81 26.60 -24.82
CA PHE A 112 29.16 26.86 -24.36
C PHE A 112 30.09 25.69 -24.70
N ALA A 113 31.22 25.98 -25.32
CA ALA A 113 32.28 25.00 -25.54
C ALA A 113 33.34 25.12 -24.44
N VAL A 114 33.65 24.00 -23.81
CA VAL A 114 34.69 23.85 -22.78
C VAL A 114 35.86 23.10 -23.39
N ARG A 115 37.03 23.74 -23.46
CA ARG A 115 38.24 23.22 -24.11
C ARG A 115 39.49 23.77 -23.43
N GLY A 116 40.65 23.14 -23.60
CA GLY A 116 41.88 23.60 -22.96
C GLY A 116 43.03 22.62 -23.14
N GLN A 117 44.23 23.02 -22.70
CA GLN A 117 45.40 22.14 -22.73
C GLN A 117 45.57 21.28 -21.48
N SER A 118 44.97 21.67 -20.34
CA SER A 118 45.18 21.01 -19.04
C SER A 118 43.95 20.19 -18.64
N PRO A 119 44.07 18.87 -18.49
CA PRO A 119 42.99 18.02 -17.97
C PRO A 119 42.52 18.45 -16.58
N GLY A 120 43.46 18.67 -15.64
CA GLY A 120 43.13 19.10 -14.28
C GLY A 120 42.40 20.46 -14.23
N ALA A 121 42.76 21.42 -15.09
CA ALA A 121 42.06 22.71 -15.16
C ALA A 121 40.64 22.56 -15.75
N LEU A 122 40.46 21.70 -16.76
CA LEU A 122 39.14 21.34 -17.29
C LEU A 122 38.27 20.67 -16.23
N ALA A 123 38.83 19.70 -15.51
CA ALA A 123 38.17 19.01 -14.41
C ALA A 123 37.79 19.96 -13.27
N ALA A 124 38.67 20.87 -12.86
CA ALA A 124 38.41 21.86 -11.82
C ALA A 124 37.26 22.82 -12.19
N LEU A 125 37.20 23.26 -13.44
CA LEU A 125 36.10 24.08 -13.96
C LEU A 125 34.77 23.30 -13.90
N LEU A 126 34.74 22.08 -14.42
CA LEU A 126 33.53 21.25 -14.46
C LEU A 126 33.06 20.86 -13.05
N ASN A 127 33.98 20.54 -12.15
CA ASN A 127 33.67 20.32 -10.74
C ASN A 127 33.14 21.59 -10.06
N THR A 128 33.65 22.77 -10.40
CA THR A 128 33.09 24.03 -9.92
C THR A 128 31.61 24.16 -10.32
N LEU A 129 31.25 23.77 -11.55
CA LEU A 129 29.84 23.75 -11.98
C LEU A 129 28.99 22.75 -11.18
N ALA A 130 29.58 21.66 -10.68
CA ALA A 130 28.90 20.65 -9.88
C ALA A 130 28.70 21.06 -8.41
N VAL A 131 29.68 21.73 -7.78
CA VAL A 131 29.65 22.03 -6.33
C VAL A 131 29.21 23.46 -5.99
N SER A 132 29.32 24.40 -6.94
CA SER A 132 29.03 25.80 -6.69
C SER A 132 27.54 26.11 -6.77
N ASN A 133 26.98 26.66 -5.69
CA ASN A 133 25.64 27.26 -5.65
C ASN A 133 25.68 28.77 -5.93
N ALA A 134 26.58 29.23 -6.81
CA ALA A 134 26.68 30.64 -7.18
C ALA A 134 25.29 31.17 -7.61
N PRO A 135 24.78 32.26 -6.99
CA PRO A 135 23.47 32.78 -7.32
C PRO A 135 23.45 33.26 -8.78
N PRO A 136 22.26 33.49 -9.39
CA PRO A 136 22.11 34.00 -10.76
C PRO A 136 22.66 35.43 -10.98
N ALA A 137 23.47 35.95 -10.05
CA ALA A 137 23.81 37.34 -9.94
C ALA A 137 24.99 37.74 -10.83
N LEU A 138 24.66 38.69 -11.70
CA LEU A 138 25.49 39.56 -12.53
C LEU A 138 26.04 38.97 -13.82
N LYS A 139 25.31 39.31 -14.89
CA LYS A 139 25.86 39.61 -16.22
C LYS A 139 27.23 40.28 -16.05
N VAL A 140 28.32 39.54 -16.21
CA VAL A 140 29.48 40.12 -16.90
C VAL A 140 28.95 40.35 -18.31
N ALA A 141 28.29 41.48 -18.54
CA ALA A 141 27.51 41.69 -19.74
C ALA A 141 28.48 41.68 -20.93
N GLY A 142 28.16 40.87 -21.95
CA GLY A 142 28.94 40.83 -23.18
C GLY A 142 30.29 40.13 -23.07
N TRP A 143 30.49 39.12 -22.22
CA TRP A 143 31.63 38.21 -22.40
C TRP A 143 31.36 37.18 -23.50
N VAL A 144 32.41 36.82 -24.26
CA VAL A 144 32.38 35.76 -25.27
C VAL A 144 33.31 34.59 -24.93
N ALA A 145 34.36 34.83 -24.14
CA ALA A 145 35.27 33.79 -23.67
C ALA A 145 35.57 33.94 -22.16
N LEU A 146 35.67 32.83 -21.45
CA LEU A 146 36.28 32.75 -20.13
C LEU A 146 37.59 31.97 -20.27
N ARG A 147 38.70 32.43 -19.71
CA ARG A 147 40.00 31.73 -19.77
C ARG A 147 40.64 31.63 -18.40
N SER A 148 41.32 30.51 -18.15
CA SER A 148 42.14 30.33 -16.95
C SER A 148 43.08 31.51 -16.75
N ASP A 149 43.15 32.01 -15.52
CA ASP A 149 44.18 32.97 -15.14
C ASP A 149 45.55 32.25 -15.12
N ARG A 150 46.55 32.84 -15.78
CA ARG A 150 47.89 32.23 -15.90
C ARG A 150 48.60 32.15 -14.55
N ASP A 151 48.32 33.11 -13.66
CA ASP A 151 49.02 33.24 -12.38
C ASP A 151 48.23 32.59 -11.23
N ARG A 152 46.97 32.20 -11.46
CA ARG A 152 46.01 31.83 -10.40
C ARG A 152 45.02 30.75 -10.84
N SER A 153 45.23 29.51 -10.41
CA SER A 153 44.34 28.38 -10.72
C SER A 153 42.96 28.42 -10.05
N ASP A 154 42.78 29.28 -9.03
CA ASP A 154 41.51 29.49 -8.32
C ASP A 154 40.58 30.50 -9.04
N ARG A 155 40.96 30.97 -10.23
CA ARG A 155 40.29 32.07 -10.93
C ARG A 155 40.14 31.82 -12.43
N ILE A 156 39.09 32.38 -12.99
CA ILE A 156 38.85 32.43 -14.42
C ILE A 156 38.51 33.87 -14.86
N GLN A 157 39.18 34.34 -15.90
CA GLN A 157 39.06 35.68 -16.43
C GLN A 157 38.04 35.73 -17.56
N ALA A 158 37.12 36.69 -17.54
CA ALA A 158 36.09 36.88 -18.55
C ALA A 158 36.51 37.94 -19.57
N PHE A 159 36.35 37.66 -20.86
CA PHE A 159 36.76 38.53 -21.96
C PHE A 159 35.57 38.91 -22.86
N ASP A 160 35.52 40.18 -23.26
CA ASP A 160 34.52 40.72 -24.18
C ASP A 160 34.84 40.38 -25.67
N PRO A 161 33.93 40.66 -26.64
CA PRO A 161 34.18 40.44 -28.07
C PRO A 161 35.42 41.14 -28.62
N LYS A 162 35.90 42.20 -27.96
CA LYS A 162 37.10 42.96 -28.33
C LYS A 162 38.37 42.41 -27.67
N GLY A 163 38.27 41.30 -26.92
CA GLY A 163 39.38 40.67 -26.20
C GLY A 163 39.80 41.40 -24.92
N ARG A 164 39.01 42.36 -24.43
CA ARG A 164 39.31 43.10 -23.20
C ARG A 164 38.79 42.34 -21.98
N LEU A 165 39.52 42.42 -20.87
CA LEU A 165 39.12 41.82 -19.61
C LEU A 165 37.85 42.49 -19.07
N ALA A 166 36.75 41.75 -19.06
CA ALA A 166 35.44 42.17 -18.59
C ALA A 166 35.19 41.83 -17.10
N GLY A 167 35.97 40.92 -16.52
CA GLY A 167 35.87 40.58 -15.09
C GLY A 167 36.67 39.34 -14.72
N VAL A 168 36.70 39.02 -13.42
CA VAL A 168 37.34 37.82 -12.87
C VAL A 168 36.36 37.10 -11.97
N LEU A 169 36.22 35.80 -12.19
CA LEU A 169 35.35 34.91 -11.43
C LEU A 169 36.22 33.92 -10.63
N SER A 170 35.77 33.57 -9.44
CA SER A 170 36.41 32.57 -8.59
C SER A 170 35.87 31.19 -8.90
N LEU A 171 36.78 30.25 -9.10
CA LEU A 171 36.45 28.83 -9.13
C LEU A 171 36.26 28.33 -7.69
N ALA A 172 35.49 27.25 -7.53
CA ALA A 172 35.41 26.60 -6.23
C ALA A 172 36.82 26.06 -5.88
N PRO A 173 37.26 26.18 -4.61
CA PRO A 173 38.52 25.55 -4.21
C PRO A 173 38.42 24.05 -4.51
N PRO A 174 39.55 23.38 -4.85
CA PRO A 174 39.57 21.93 -4.92
C PRO A 174 39.05 21.41 -3.59
N VAL A 175 37.90 20.75 -3.60
CA VAL A 175 37.36 20.16 -2.38
C VAL A 175 38.33 19.06 -1.97
N ALA A 176 39.10 19.29 -0.92
CA ALA A 176 39.71 18.20 -0.18
C ALA A 176 38.52 17.40 0.36
N LEU A 177 38.21 16.28 -0.28
CA LEU A 177 37.27 15.32 0.28
C LEU A 177 37.94 14.82 1.54
N LEU A 178 37.59 15.41 2.70
CA LEU A 178 37.80 14.72 3.96
C LEU A 178 37.03 13.41 3.83
N PRO A 179 37.59 12.26 4.26
CA PRO A 179 36.89 11.00 4.16
C PRO A 179 35.59 11.12 4.96
N VAL A 180 34.48 11.27 4.24
CA VAL A 180 33.17 11.24 4.88
C VAL A 180 32.89 9.78 5.16
N ILE A 181 32.90 9.43 6.45
CA ILE A 181 32.54 8.09 6.90
C ILE A 181 31.07 7.87 6.53
N ARG A 182 30.84 7.16 5.42
CA ARG A 182 29.50 6.80 4.98
C ARG A 182 29.05 5.57 5.77
N PRO A 183 27.77 5.50 6.17
CA PRO A 183 27.24 4.32 6.84
C PRO A 183 27.37 3.11 5.92
N ALA A 184 27.48 1.93 6.53
CA ALA A 184 27.41 0.69 5.79
C ALA A 184 26.02 0.57 5.12
N PRO A 185 25.96 0.07 3.88
CA PRO A 185 24.68 -0.21 3.23
C PRO A 185 23.93 -1.32 3.97
N ALA A 186 22.59 -1.31 3.86
CA ALA A 186 21.74 -2.31 4.51
C ALA A 186 21.89 -3.72 3.90
N GLY A 187 22.37 -3.80 2.66
CA GLY A 187 22.63 -5.04 1.93
C GLY A 187 23.56 -4.81 0.73
N GLY A 188 23.80 -5.88 -0.05
CA GLY A 188 24.68 -5.87 -1.22
C GLY A 188 24.07 -6.58 -2.43
N ASP A 189 22.76 -6.41 -2.63
CA ASP A 189 22.02 -7.00 -3.74
C ASP A 189 21.94 -6.01 -4.91
N LEU A 190 22.67 -6.31 -5.99
CA LEU A 190 22.73 -5.47 -7.19
C LEU A 190 21.36 -5.31 -7.87
N LEU A 191 20.40 -6.20 -7.63
CA LEU A 191 19.03 -6.05 -8.14
C LEU A 191 18.10 -5.36 -7.14
N ASP A 192 18.58 -4.96 -5.96
CA ASP A 192 17.88 -4.09 -5.02
C ASP A 192 18.74 -2.84 -4.72
N PRO A 193 18.64 -1.80 -5.58
CA PRO A 193 19.41 -0.58 -5.40
C PRO A 193 19.14 0.10 -4.06
N ASP A 194 17.94 -0.07 -3.47
CA ASP A 194 17.53 0.62 -2.26
C ASP A 194 18.31 0.14 -1.03
N CYS A 195 18.59 -1.16 -0.93
CA CYS A 195 19.43 -1.70 0.15
C CYS A 195 20.94 -1.58 -0.14
N THR A 196 21.33 -1.46 -1.41
CA THR A 196 22.74 -1.40 -1.82
C THR A 196 23.30 0.01 -1.84
N PHE A 197 22.66 0.95 -2.56
CA PHE A 197 23.25 2.27 -2.83
C PHE A 197 22.74 3.38 -1.92
N TYR A 198 21.73 3.13 -1.06
CA TYR A 198 21.13 4.17 -0.24
C TYR A 198 21.07 3.83 1.25
N HIS A 199 21.05 4.88 2.06
CA HIS A 199 20.72 4.81 3.48
C HIS A 199 19.49 5.66 3.76
N SER A 200 18.51 5.07 4.48
CA SER A 200 17.30 5.77 4.94
C SER A 200 17.18 5.58 6.46
N PRO A 201 17.45 6.61 7.28
CA PRO A 201 17.36 6.50 8.74
C PRO A 201 15.93 6.21 9.20
N ALA A 202 15.75 5.33 10.19
CA ALA A 202 14.42 4.96 10.70
C ALA A 202 13.61 6.17 11.22
N GLY A 203 14.28 7.17 11.81
CA GLY A 203 13.65 8.42 12.28
C GLY A 203 13.45 9.49 11.20
N ALA A 204 13.91 9.25 9.97
CA ALA A 204 13.80 10.19 8.86
C ALA A 204 13.52 9.45 7.54
N PRO A 205 12.34 8.81 7.39
CA PRO A 205 12.01 8.00 6.21
C PRO A 205 11.97 8.80 4.89
N MET A 206 11.96 10.13 5.00
CA MET A 206 12.04 11.08 3.89
C MET A 206 13.46 11.28 3.36
N ARG A 207 14.48 10.93 4.17
CA ARG A 207 15.89 10.98 3.76
C ARG A 207 16.29 9.66 3.13
N LYS A 208 16.82 9.75 1.92
CA LYS A 208 17.39 8.66 1.13
C LYS A 208 18.74 9.13 0.60
N GLN A 209 19.76 8.91 1.41
CA GLN A 209 21.13 9.36 1.16
C GLN A 209 21.84 8.40 0.19
N LEU A 210 22.43 8.91 -0.88
CA LEU A 210 23.26 8.12 -1.80
C LEU A 210 24.63 7.80 -1.17
N LEU A 211 25.00 6.52 -1.13
CA LEU A 211 26.24 6.02 -0.52
C LEU A 211 27.40 5.82 -1.51
N LEU A 212 27.19 6.13 -2.80
CA LEU A 212 28.13 5.82 -3.89
C LEU A 212 29.36 6.74 -3.96
N ALA A 213 30.55 6.14 -3.98
CA ALA A 213 31.79 6.74 -4.48
C ALA A 213 32.26 6.01 -5.75
N VAL A 214 32.72 6.74 -6.76
CA VAL A 214 33.21 6.20 -8.04
C VAL A 214 34.71 6.45 -8.16
N ASP A 215 35.48 5.38 -8.24
CA ASP A 215 36.93 5.41 -8.42
C ASP A 215 37.27 5.10 -9.89
N LEU A 216 37.65 6.14 -10.62
CA LEU A 216 38.12 6.03 -12.00
C LEU A 216 39.60 5.65 -12.04
N PRO A 217 40.00 4.84 -13.04
CA PRO A 217 41.39 4.46 -13.20
C PRO A 217 42.21 5.65 -13.69
N ARG A 218 43.55 5.56 -13.55
CA ARG A 218 44.46 6.49 -14.24
C ARG A 218 44.57 6.20 -15.75
N ALA A 219 44.07 5.06 -16.20
CA ALA A 219 44.03 4.68 -17.61
C ALA A 219 42.89 5.41 -18.35
N PRO A 220 43.00 5.63 -19.67
CA PRO A 220 41.97 6.31 -20.46
C PRO A 220 40.59 5.65 -20.33
N VAL A 221 39.54 6.47 -20.21
CA VAL A 221 38.14 6.07 -20.15
C VAL A 221 37.43 6.51 -21.43
N PRO A 222 37.25 5.62 -22.42
CA PRO A 222 36.68 6.01 -23.72
C PRO A 222 35.27 6.61 -23.58
N ALA A 223 34.95 7.57 -24.44
CA ALA A 223 33.71 8.34 -24.35
C ALA A 223 32.42 7.50 -24.21
N PRO A 224 32.22 6.38 -24.94
CA PRO A 224 31.03 5.55 -24.76
C PRO A 224 30.87 4.99 -23.33
N LEU A 225 31.98 4.68 -22.64
CA LEU A 225 31.98 4.20 -21.26
C LEU A 225 31.71 5.36 -20.28
N GLY A 226 32.37 6.50 -20.49
CA GLY A 226 32.13 7.71 -19.67
C GLY A 226 30.68 8.20 -19.71
N VAL A 227 30.05 8.17 -20.89
CA VAL A 227 28.61 8.48 -21.05
C VAL A 227 27.75 7.47 -20.27
N ALA A 228 28.01 6.16 -20.39
CA ALA A 228 27.24 5.15 -19.66
C ALA A 228 27.40 5.25 -18.14
N LEU A 229 28.59 5.62 -17.65
CA LEU A 229 28.82 5.91 -16.23
C LEU A 229 28.07 7.16 -15.78
N SER A 230 28.01 8.19 -16.64
CA SER A 230 27.22 9.41 -16.37
C SER A 230 25.72 9.09 -16.26
N GLU A 231 25.20 8.21 -17.12
CA GLU A 231 23.82 7.69 -17.02
C GLU A 231 23.56 6.97 -15.69
N LEU A 232 24.50 6.13 -15.24
CA LEU A 232 24.41 5.40 -13.96
C LEU A 232 24.35 6.34 -12.75
N VAL A 233 25.35 7.22 -12.61
CA VAL A 233 25.44 8.11 -11.42
C VAL A 233 24.27 9.07 -11.36
N ALA A 234 23.76 9.48 -12.53
CA ALA A 234 22.65 10.40 -12.60
C ALA A 234 21.30 9.70 -12.37
N ARG A 235 21.12 8.42 -12.77
CA ARG A 235 19.95 7.62 -12.35
C ARG A 235 19.92 7.39 -10.83
N LEU A 236 21.09 7.15 -10.22
CA LEU A 236 21.23 7.02 -8.77
C LEU A 236 20.97 8.36 -8.05
N GLY A 237 21.54 9.44 -8.59
CA GLY A 237 21.29 10.80 -8.10
C GLY A 237 19.81 11.20 -8.19
N LEU A 238 19.08 10.80 -9.24
CA LEU A 238 17.64 11.04 -9.38
C LEU A 238 16.83 10.35 -8.27
N ALA A 239 17.19 9.12 -7.89
CA ALA A 239 16.46 8.35 -6.88
C ALA A 239 16.77 8.75 -5.43
N ALA A 240 17.87 9.45 -5.18
CA ALA A 240 18.23 9.96 -3.86
C ALA A 240 17.36 11.16 -3.44
N THR A 241 17.22 11.45 -2.15
CA THR A 241 16.76 12.77 -1.67
C THR A 241 17.92 13.59 -1.12
N GLU A 242 19.09 12.97 -1.01
CA GLU A 242 20.32 13.57 -0.54
C GLU A 242 21.52 12.96 -1.27
N ILE A 243 22.38 13.81 -1.82
CA ILE A 243 23.62 13.42 -2.48
C ILE A 243 24.77 14.25 -1.95
N GLU A 244 25.97 13.69 -2.01
CA GLU A 244 27.20 14.41 -1.72
C GLU A 244 28.06 14.44 -2.99
N VAL A 245 28.55 15.63 -3.33
CA VAL A 245 29.43 15.85 -4.48
C VAL A 245 30.70 16.58 -4.03
N PRO A 246 31.89 16.22 -4.55
CA PRO A 246 32.12 15.24 -5.62
C PRO A 246 31.98 13.78 -5.15
N LEU A 247 31.38 12.93 -6.00
CA LEU A 247 31.25 11.48 -5.78
C LEU A 247 32.19 10.65 -6.65
N ALA A 248 32.78 11.24 -7.68
CA ALA A 248 33.71 10.60 -8.61
C ALA A 248 35.09 11.26 -8.55
N ALA A 249 36.14 10.45 -8.51
CA ALA A 249 37.54 10.87 -8.48
C ALA A 249 38.45 9.83 -9.16
N VAL A 250 39.72 10.19 -9.41
CA VAL A 250 40.73 9.29 -9.97
C VAL A 250 41.65 8.79 -8.85
N GLY A 251 41.73 7.46 -8.66
CA GLY A 251 42.68 6.83 -7.74
C GLY A 251 42.42 7.12 -6.26
N ARG A 252 41.16 7.14 -5.81
CA ARG A 252 40.77 7.35 -4.41
C ARG A 252 39.97 6.17 -3.85
N PRO A 253 40.54 5.38 -2.91
CA PRO A 253 39.75 4.51 -2.06
C PRO A 253 39.26 5.31 -0.84
N GLU A 254 37.94 5.49 -0.66
CA GLU A 254 37.37 6.08 0.56
C GLU A 254 36.72 5.04 1.48
N ALA A 255 36.58 5.39 2.76
CA ALA A 255 36.21 4.53 3.88
C ALA A 255 34.68 4.55 4.14
N GLY A 256 34.02 3.40 3.98
CA GLY A 256 32.57 3.21 4.21
C GLY A 256 31.70 3.30 2.94
N GLY A 257 30.38 3.06 3.07
CA GLY A 257 29.42 3.15 1.96
C GLY A 257 29.61 2.13 0.83
N VAL A 258 29.42 2.57 -0.43
CA VAL A 258 29.63 1.76 -1.65
C VAL A 258 30.69 2.39 -2.54
N THR A 259 31.81 1.71 -2.76
CA THR A 259 32.85 2.12 -3.70
C THR A 259 32.70 1.35 -5.02
N LEU A 260 32.67 2.07 -6.13
CA LEU A 260 32.57 1.52 -7.48
C LEU A 260 33.87 1.78 -8.25
N ARG A 261 34.73 0.76 -8.32
CA ARG A 261 36.01 0.82 -9.04
C ARG A 261 35.80 0.50 -10.52
N VAL A 262 36.27 1.38 -11.39
CA VAL A 262 36.16 1.21 -12.85
C VAL A 262 37.50 0.69 -13.39
N ALA A 263 37.48 -0.48 -14.03
CA ALA A 263 38.67 -1.13 -14.58
C ALA A 263 38.47 -1.51 -16.07
N PRO A 264 38.56 -0.55 -17.01
CA PRO A 264 38.48 -0.81 -18.44
C PRO A 264 39.65 -1.72 -18.84
N GLY A 265 39.35 -2.88 -19.42
CA GLY A 265 40.37 -3.87 -19.81
C GLY A 265 40.81 -4.84 -18.70
N GLY A 266 40.27 -4.75 -17.49
CA GLY A 266 40.62 -5.67 -16.39
C GLY A 266 40.09 -7.11 -16.54
N SER A 267 39.27 -7.36 -17.56
CA SER A 267 38.66 -8.67 -17.85
C SER A 267 38.34 -8.79 -19.34
N PRO A 268 38.36 -10.00 -19.94
CA PRO A 268 37.89 -10.22 -21.31
C PRO A 268 36.37 -10.07 -21.44
N ILE A 269 35.62 -10.13 -20.33
CA ILE A 269 34.16 -10.01 -20.29
C ILE A 269 33.73 -8.80 -19.47
N ALA A 270 32.60 -8.18 -19.85
CA ALA A 270 31.99 -7.12 -19.07
C ALA A 270 31.21 -7.69 -17.89
N ARG A 271 31.56 -7.26 -16.67
CA ARG A 271 30.89 -7.69 -15.44
C ARG A 271 30.96 -6.66 -14.33
N ILE A 272 29.99 -6.76 -13.41
CA ILE A 272 29.97 -6.08 -12.10
C ILE A 272 30.09 -7.18 -11.05
N ARG A 273 31.04 -7.07 -10.12
CA ARG A 273 31.23 -8.07 -9.05
C ARG A 273 31.77 -7.40 -7.77
N PRO A 274 31.76 -8.09 -6.62
CA PRO A 274 32.44 -7.63 -5.43
C PRO A 274 33.96 -7.62 -5.65
N ALA A 275 34.63 -6.64 -5.08
CA ALA A 275 36.08 -6.58 -4.99
C ALA A 275 36.51 -6.87 -3.54
N GLU A 276 37.53 -7.71 -3.37
CA GLU A 276 38.11 -7.99 -2.06
C GLU A 276 38.66 -6.69 -1.45
N THR A 277 38.17 -6.36 -0.25
CA THR A 277 38.67 -5.19 0.49
C THR A 277 38.82 -5.60 1.95
N PRO A 278 40.03 -5.98 2.40
CA PRO A 278 40.27 -6.32 3.79
C PRO A 278 39.99 -5.11 4.70
N GLY A 279 39.08 -5.26 5.67
CA GLY A 279 38.95 -4.35 6.81
C GLY A 279 38.19 -3.03 6.62
N SER A 280 37.47 -2.80 5.52
CA SER A 280 36.60 -1.62 5.35
C SER A 280 35.12 -1.97 5.59
N PRO A 281 34.36 -1.19 6.37
CA PRO A 281 32.94 -1.46 6.69
C PRO A 281 31.96 -1.23 5.51
N GLY A 282 32.45 -1.00 4.29
CA GLY A 282 31.64 -0.73 3.08
C GLY A 282 31.66 -1.86 2.05
N ILE A 283 30.83 -1.72 1.01
CA ILE A 283 30.81 -2.63 -0.15
C ILE A 283 31.73 -2.06 -1.23
N SER A 284 32.65 -2.88 -1.73
CA SER A 284 33.49 -2.56 -2.87
C SER A 284 33.04 -3.37 -4.08
N LEU A 285 32.66 -2.68 -5.15
CA LEU A 285 32.27 -3.24 -6.43
C LEU A 285 33.33 -2.89 -7.47
N ILE A 286 33.65 -3.83 -8.35
CA ILE A 286 34.48 -3.58 -9.52
C ILE A 286 33.65 -3.79 -10.79
N ILE A 287 33.71 -2.80 -11.68
CA ILE A 287 33.18 -2.85 -13.03
C ILE A 287 34.37 -3.04 -13.97
N GLU A 288 34.51 -4.23 -14.53
CA GLU A 288 35.65 -4.59 -15.38
C GLU A 288 35.20 -5.22 -16.69
N GLY A 289 36.00 -5.02 -17.73
CA GLY A 289 35.72 -5.54 -19.07
C GLY A 289 36.14 -4.60 -20.20
N PRO A 290 35.93 -5.00 -21.47
CA PRO A 290 36.21 -4.12 -22.59
C PRO A 290 35.23 -2.92 -22.62
N PRO A 291 35.66 -1.69 -22.94
CA PRO A 291 34.86 -0.47 -22.75
C PRO A 291 33.48 -0.48 -23.40
N ALA A 292 33.36 -0.95 -24.65
CA ALA A 292 32.09 -0.96 -25.37
C ALA A 292 31.09 -2.02 -24.83
N PRO A 293 31.49 -3.28 -24.60
CA PRO A 293 30.70 -4.24 -23.81
C PRO A 293 30.27 -3.72 -22.44
N LEU A 294 31.18 -3.04 -21.73
CA LEU A 294 30.93 -2.51 -20.39
C LEU A 294 29.87 -1.41 -20.39
N ALA A 295 29.96 -0.47 -21.33
CA ALA A 295 28.94 0.56 -21.54
C ALA A 295 27.55 -0.05 -21.83
N ARG A 296 27.49 -1.15 -22.60
CA ARG A 296 26.23 -1.88 -22.85
C ARG A 296 25.71 -2.59 -21.61
N LEU A 297 26.59 -3.19 -20.80
CA LEU A 297 26.21 -3.83 -19.55
C LEU A 297 25.58 -2.82 -18.60
N LEU A 298 26.19 -1.63 -18.42
CA LEU A 298 25.68 -0.59 -17.53
C LEU A 298 24.27 -0.14 -17.93
N ARG A 299 24.03 0.13 -19.22
CA ARG A 299 22.69 0.50 -19.71
C ARG A 299 21.64 -0.58 -19.46
N ARG A 300 21.99 -1.83 -19.75
CA ARG A 300 21.10 -2.98 -19.48
C ARG A 300 20.87 -3.19 -17.99
N TYR A 301 21.89 -2.95 -17.17
CA TYR A 301 21.77 -3.00 -15.72
C TYR A 301 20.76 -1.99 -15.22
N LEU A 302 20.78 -0.75 -15.72
CA LEU A 302 19.78 0.27 -15.37
C LEU A 302 18.34 -0.20 -15.66
N GLU A 303 18.11 -0.88 -16.80
CA GLU A 303 16.79 -1.41 -17.19
C GLU A 303 16.24 -2.51 -16.27
N VAL A 304 17.11 -3.25 -15.58
CA VAL A 304 16.70 -4.39 -14.71
C VAL A 304 16.82 -4.10 -13.22
N ALA A 305 17.73 -3.19 -12.85
CA ALA A 305 17.96 -2.80 -11.46
C ALA A 305 16.95 -1.77 -10.99
N PHE A 306 16.40 -0.92 -11.86
CA PHE A 306 15.43 0.10 -11.48
C PHE A 306 14.04 -0.21 -12.07
N PRO A 307 13.02 -0.48 -11.23
CA PRO A 307 11.66 -0.59 -11.68
C PRO A 307 11.11 0.82 -11.93
N ASP A 308 11.32 1.34 -13.13
CA ASP A 308 10.82 2.67 -13.50
C ASP A 308 9.30 2.63 -13.63
N GLY A 309 8.62 3.31 -12.72
CA GLY A 309 7.15 3.41 -12.73
C GLY A 309 6.65 3.94 -14.07
N SER A 310 5.57 3.32 -14.56
CA SER A 310 4.71 3.65 -15.72
C SER A 310 4.86 2.84 -17.01
N ALA A 311 5.98 2.19 -17.35
CA ALA A 311 6.07 1.60 -18.71
C ALA A 311 6.86 0.30 -18.92
N ASP A 312 7.44 -0.35 -17.91
CA ASP A 312 8.09 -1.64 -18.17
C ASP A 312 7.94 -2.66 -17.04
N GLY A 313 7.17 -3.71 -17.32
CA GLY A 313 7.23 -4.96 -16.56
C GLY A 313 8.57 -5.69 -16.72
N LYS A 314 9.62 -5.09 -17.28
CA LYS A 314 10.91 -5.76 -17.55
C LYS A 314 11.72 -5.99 -16.29
N ALA A 315 11.99 -4.97 -15.49
CA ALA A 315 12.70 -5.12 -14.21
C ALA A 315 11.94 -6.07 -13.28
N VAL A 316 10.62 -5.90 -13.19
CA VAL A 316 9.74 -6.76 -12.36
C VAL A 316 9.71 -8.20 -12.85
N ARG A 317 9.53 -8.44 -14.17
CA ARG A 317 9.59 -9.81 -14.76
C ARG A 317 10.97 -10.40 -14.58
N PHE A 318 12.03 -9.65 -14.85
CA PHE A 318 13.40 -10.13 -14.72
C PHE A 318 13.69 -10.54 -13.28
N ARG A 319 13.34 -9.71 -12.29
CA ARG A 319 13.47 -10.07 -10.87
C ARG A 319 12.62 -11.30 -10.52
N SER A 320 11.39 -11.41 -11.01
CA SER A 320 10.56 -12.60 -10.83
C SER A 320 11.18 -13.86 -11.47
N ASP A 321 11.80 -13.73 -12.64
CA ASP A 321 12.51 -14.83 -13.32
C ASP A 321 13.76 -15.25 -12.53
N VAL A 322 14.46 -14.28 -11.92
CA VAL A 322 15.58 -14.51 -11.00
C VAL A 322 15.12 -15.26 -9.75
N ASP A 323 14.04 -14.80 -9.12
CA ASP A 323 13.49 -15.42 -7.91
C ASP A 323 12.98 -16.84 -8.20
N ALA A 324 12.35 -17.05 -9.37
CA ALA A 324 11.93 -18.39 -9.83
C ALA A 324 13.13 -19.32 -10.09
N ALA A 325 14.18 -18.81 -10.74
CA ALA A 325 15.39 -19.59 -10.99
C ALA A 325 16.12 -19.96 -9.68
N LEU A 326 16.18 -19.04 -8.72
CA LEU A 326 16.71 -19.31 -7.38
C LEU A 326 15.91 -20.37 -6.63
N ALA A 327 14.58 -20.31 -6.69
CA ALA A 327 13.72 -21.34 -6.11
C ALA A 327 14.01 -22.73 -6.69
N CYS A 328 14.24 -22.84 -8.01
CA CYS A 328 14.63 -24.10 -8.64
C CYS A 328 16.01 -24.60 -8.19
N VAL A 329 17.00 -23.69 -8.03
CA VAL A 329 18.35 -24.06 -7.58
C VAL A 329 18.35 -24.51 -6.11
N HIS A 330 17.60 -23.83 -5.24
CA HIS A 330 17.42 -24.25 -3.85
C HIS A 330 16.74 -25.61 -3.72
N HIS A 331 15.72 -25.89 -4.55
CA HIS A 331 15.08 -27.20 -4.61
C HIS A 331 16.00 -28.33 -5.12
N ALA A 332 16.98 -28.02 -5.96
CA ALA A 332 17.93 -29.00 -6.48
C ALA A 332 19.11 -29.29 -5.53
N GLN A 333 19.43 -28.35 -4.63
CA GLN A 333 20.57 -28.46 -3.70
C GLN A 333 20.17 -28.83 -2.27
N GLY A 334 18.92 -28.57 -1.87
CA GLY A 334 18.32 -29.18 -0.69
C GLY A 334 17.77 -30.55 -1.06
N GLY A 335 18.37 -31.62 -0.55
CA GLY A 335 17.68 -32.89 -0.41
C GLY A 335 16.49 -32.69 0.52
N GLY A 336 15.39 -32.18 -0.01
CA GLY A 336 14.12 -32.16 0.70
C GLY A 336 13.77 -33.61 1.03
N PRO A 337 13.28 -33.90 2.24
CA PRO A 337 12.74 -35.22 2.50
C PRO A 337 11.71 -35.51 1.42
N ARG A 338 11.82 -36.69 0.80
CA ARG A 338 10.67 -37.26 0.10
C ARG A 338 9.53 -37.21 1.09
N ALA A 339 8.46 -36.48 0.75
CA ALA A 339 7.18 -36.64 1.41
C ALA A 339 6.64 -38.02 1.01
N ASP A 340 7.27 -39.06 1.55
CA ASP A 340 6.70 -40.38 1.62
C ASP A 340 5.58 -40.27 2.66
N GLY A 341 4.33 -40.30 2.18
CA GLY A 341 3.12 -40.44 2.99
C GLY A 341 2.74 -39.22 3.82
N GLU A 342 2.33 -38.12 3.19
CA GLU A 342 1.37 -37.22 3.86
C GLU A 342 0.00 -37.87 3.80
N GLU A 343 -0.34 -38.62 4.85
CA GLU A 343 -1.73 -38.89 5.22
C GLU A 343 -2.51 -37.57 5.17
N GLU A 344 -3.68 -37.58 4.50
CA GLU A 344 -4.66 -36.49 4.52
C GLU A 344 -5.00 -36.13 5.97
N GLN A 345 -4.27 -35.17 6.56
CA GLN A 345 -4.60 -34.66 7.88
C GLN A 345 -5.96 -33.94 7.82
N PRO A 346 -6.85 -34.16 8.80
CA PRO A 346 -8.28 -34.04 8.60
C PRO A 346 -8.70 -32.59 8.35
N ALA A 347 -9.32 -32.37 7.19
CA ALA A 347 -10.17 -31.21 6.99
C ALA A 347 -11.40 -31.35 7.91
N PHE A 348 -11.59 -30.44 8.86
CA PHE A 348 -12.87 -30.39 9.56
C PHE A 348 -13.95 -30.18 8.50
N ASN A 349 -14.97 -31.03 8.46
CA ASN A 349 -16.07 -30.91 7.51
C ASN A 349 -17.33 -31.47 8.16
N PHE A 350 -18.03 -30.61 8.88
CA PHE A 350 -19.24 -30.99 9.59
C PHE A 350 -20.44 -30.27 9.01
N ARG A 351 -21.57 -30.97 9.02
CA ARG A 351 -22.87 -30.40 8.74
C ARG A 351 -23.70 -30.50 10.00
N HIS A 352 -24.26 -29.38 10.43
CA HIS A 352 -25.17 -29.34 11.56
C HIS A 352 -26.52 -28.77 11.12
N ARG A 353 -27.60 -29.36 11.64
CA ARG A 353 -28.98 -28.95 11.42
C ARG A 353 -29.67 -28.92 12.77
N TRP A 354 -30.49 -27.90 13.00
CA TRP A 354 -31.30 -27.79 14.19
C TRP A 354 -32.76 -27.54 13.83
N ARG A 355 -33.65 -27.83 14.78
CA ARG A 355 -35.08 -27.48 14.64
C ARG A 355 -35.21 -25.95 14.60
N SER A 356 -36.19 -25.39 13.91
CA SER A 356 -36.38 -23.93 13.87
C SER A 356 -37.00 -23.39 15.17
N GLU A 357 -36.77 -22.12 15.45
CA GLU A 357 -37.42 -21.41 16.58
C GLU A 357 -38.95 -21.46 16.49
N THR A 358 -39.53 -21.44 15.28
CA THR A 358 -40.99 -21.56 15.07
C THR A 358 -41.55 -22.90 15.54
N ARG A 359 -40.79 -23.99 15.35
CA ARG A 359 -41.15 -25.32 15.86
C ARG A 359 -41.01 -25.39 17.38
N ARG A 360 -39.98 -24.75 17.95
CA ARG A 360 -39.84 -24.63 19.42
C ARG A 360 -41.01 -23.87 20.05
N VAL A 361 -41.47 -22.78 19.43
CA VAL A 361 -42.69 -22.06 19.83
C VAL A 361 -43.90 -22.98 19.80
N ALA A 362 -44.08 -23.74 18.70
CA ALA A 362 -45.19 -24.67 18.58
C ALA A 362 -45.15 -25.73 19.70
N ASP A 363 -43.98 -26.31 20.00
CA ASP A 363 -43.83 -27.30 21.07
C ASP A 363 -44.22 -26.71 22.44
N CYS A 364 -43.79 -25.49 22.77
CA CYS A 364 -44.21 -24.78 23.99
C CYS A 364 -45.74 -24.59 24.05
N LEU A 365 -46.36 -24.24 22.92
CA LEU A 365 -47.80 -24.09 22.82
C LEU A 365 -48.55 -25.42 22.99
N HIS A 366 -48.03 -26.52 22.43
CA HIS A 366 -48.63 -27.85 22.60
C HIS A 366 -48.66 -28.27 24.07
N GLY A 367 -47.62 -27.95 24.85
CA GLY A 367 -47.55 -28.21 26.28
C GLY A 367 -48.50 -27.38 27.16
N LEU A 368 -49.13 -26.33 26.62
CA LEU A 368 -50.06 -25.49 27.38
C LEU A 368 -51.34 -26.25 27.75
N ALA A 369 -51.78 -26.16 29.00
CA ALA A 369 -53.06 -26.72 29.44
C ALA A 369 -54.27 -26.10 28.73
N ARG A 370 -55.37 -26.86 28.62
CA ARG A 370 -56.66 -26.35 28.13
C ARG A 370 -57.19 -25.27 29.07
N GLY A 371 -57.90 -24.30 28.53
CA GLY A 371 -58.49 -23.21 29.31
C GLY A 371 -59.60 -22.50 28.55
N THR A 372 -60.14 -21.43 29.13
CA THR A 372 -61.26 -20.68 28.55
C THR A 372 -61.02 -19.17 28.65
N GLY A 373 -61.67 -18.40 27.77
CA GLY A 373 -61.65 -16.94 27.84
C GLY A 373 -60.54 -16.26 27.03
N PRO A 374 -60.41 -14.92 27.17
CA PRO A 374 -59.42 -14.14 26.42
C PRO A 374 -57.99 -14.47 26.84
N LEU A 375 -57.09 -14.56 25.86
CA LEU A 375 -55.68 -14.85 26.07
C LEU A 375 -54.83 -13.84 25.29
N GLU A 376 -54.06 -13.02 25.99
CA GLU A 376 -53.12 -12.09 25.37
C GLU A 376 -51.74 -12.74 25.24
N GLY A 377 -51.10 -12.58 24.10
CA GLY A 377 -49.81 -13.23 23.84
C GLY A 377 -48.81 -12.36 23.10
N LEU A 378 -47.56 -12.43 23.53
CA LEU A 378 -46.40 -11.91 22.82
C LEU A 378 -45.47 -13.08 22.48
N ILE A 379 -45.10 -13.19 21.21
CA ILE A 379 -44.10 -14.14 20.71
C ILE A 379 -43.00 -13.35 20.02
N LEU A 380 -41.74 -13.64 20.36
CA LEU A 380 -40.55 -13.07 19.75
C LEU A 380 -39.81 -14.18 18.99
N VAL A 381 -39.66 -13.99 17.68
CA VAL A 381 -38.89 -14.87 16.79
C VAL A 381 -38.16 -14.02 15.75
N SER A 382 -36.97 -14.42 15.33
CA SER A 382 -36.14 -13.69 14.35
C SER A 382 -36.66 -13.73 12.90
N LYS A 383 -37.68 -14.58 12.65
CA LYS A 383 -38.23 -14.86 11.31
C LYS A 383 -38.72 -13.66 10.50
N PRO A 384 -38.70 -13.76 9.14
CA PRO A 384 -39.35 -12.80 8.25
C PRO A 384 -40.83 -12.57 8.56
N LYS A 385 -41.35 -11.41 8.14
CA LYS A 385 -42.76 -11.04 8.36
C LYS A 385 -43.77 -12.07 7.86
N SER A 386 -43.52 -12.71 6.72
CA SER A 386 -44.38 -13.77 6.18
C SER A 386 -44.43 -15.00 7.10
N ALA A 387 -43.27 -15.47 7.55
CA ALA A 387 -43.16 -16.59 8.48
C ALA A 387 -43.76 -16.26 9.86
N ARG A 388 -43.60 -15.02 10.36
CA ARG A 388 -44.28 -14.56 11.60
C ARG A 388 -45.80 -14.55 11.46
N ARG A 389 -46.33 -14.15 10.30
CA ARG A 389 -47.78 -14.21 10.01
C ARG A 389 -48.30 -15.65 9.99
N ALA A 390 -47.57 -16.57 9.35
CA ALA A 390 -47.91 -17.99 9.35
C ALA A 390 -47.92 -18.56 10.79
N LEU A 391 -46.86 -18.27 11.57
CA LEU A 391 -46.79 -18.66 12.98
C LEU A 391 -47.94 -18.09 13.80
N THR A 392 -48.34 -16.83 13.55
CA THR A 392 -49.50 -16.22 14.22
C THR A 392 -50.78 -17.00 13.96
N ALA A 393 -51.02 -17.39 12.71
CA ALA A 393 -52.21 -18.16 12.33
C ALA A 393 -52.20 -19.57 12.95
N GLU A 394 -51.07 -20.27 12.87
CA GLU A 394 -50.88 -21.59 13.47
C GLU A 394 -51.06 -21.57 14.98
N ALA A 395 -50.40 -20.62 15.67
CA ALA A 395 -50.52 -20.46 17.12
C ALA A 395 -51.96 -20.12 17.54
N ALA A 396 -52.65 -19.25 16.80
CA ALA A 396 -54.04 -18.91 17.08
C ALA A 396 -54.98 -20.11 16.89
N ALA A 397 -54.77 -20.92 15.84
CA ALA A 397 -55.55 -22.14 15.63
C ALA A 397 -55.36 -23.15 16.77
N LEU A 398 -54.11 -23.39 17.17
CA LEU A 398 -53.77 -24.30 18.26
C LEU A 398 -54.37 -23.82 19.60
N LEU A 399 -54.27 -22.54 19.91
CA LEU A 399 -54.82 -21.96 21.14
C LEU A 399 -56.36 -21.98 21.17
N ARG A 400 -57.02 -21.77 20.02
CA ARG A 400 -58.49 -21.94 19.90
C ARG A 400 -58.91 -23.38 20.12
N ALA A 401 -58.17 -24.35 19.58
CA ALA A 401 -58.42 -25.77 19.83
C ALA A 401 -58.24 -26.16 21.31
N LYS A 402 -57.51 -25.35 22.09
CA LYS A 402 -57.37 -25.49 23.55
C LYS A 402 -58.43 -24.73 24.37
N GLY A 403 -59.37 -24.05 23.70
CA GLY A 403 -60.51 -23.33 24.32
C GLY A 403 -60.30 -21.82 24.56
N TYR A 404 -59.13 -21.28 24.19
CA TYR A 404 -58.83 -19.85 24.37
C TYR A 404 -59.37 -18.97 23.24
N ARG A 405 -59.55 -17.68 23.51
CA ARG A 405 -59.75 -16.61 22.51
C ARG A 405 -58.46 -15.77 22.40
N PRO A 406 -57.50 -16.17 21.54
CA PRO A 406 -56.17 -15.58 21.52
C PRO A 406 -56.10 -14.23 20.79
N ARG A 407 -55.36 -13.27 21.38
CA ARG A 407 -54.91 -12.02 20.78
C ARG A 407 -53.38 -11.99 20.83
N LEU A 408 -52.74 -12.34 19.71
CA LEU A 408 -51.29 -12.53 19.64
C LEU A 408 -50.59 -11.39 18.90
N SER A 409 -49.43 -10.99 19.40
CA SER A 409 -48.45 -10.18 18.68
C SER A 409 -47.20 -11.01 18.47
N VAL A 410 -46.78 -11.20 17.21
CA VAL A 410 -45.56 -11.94 16.85
C VAL A 410 -44.55 -10.97 16.24
N LEU A 411 -43.52 -10.63 17.01
CA LEU A 411 -42.53 -9.60 16.68
C LEU A 411 -41.17 -10.20 16.30
N ASN A 412 -40.38 -9.41 15.58
CA ASN A 412 -39.02 -9.79 15.19
C ASN A 412 -38.07 -9.74 16.39
N ALA A 413 -37.47 -10.87 16.78
CA ALA A 413 -36.53 -10.93 17.90
C ALA A 413 -35.18 -10.23 17.61
N TYR A 414 -34.80 -10.00 16.35
CA TYR A 414 -33.52 -9.34 16.01
C TYR A 414 -33.52 -7.84 16.29
N LYS A 415 -34.58 -7.16 15.85
CA LYS A 415 -34.86 -5.75 16.15
C LYS A 415 -36.26 -5.62 16.77
N PRO A 416 -36.44 -6.08 18.01
CA PRO A 416 -37.75 -6.16 18.65
C PRO A 416 -38.33 -4.79 18.98
N GLY A 417 -37.53 -3.79 19.33
CA GLY A 417 -38.01 -2.43 19.55
C GLY A 417 -38.53 -1.79 18.27
N LEU A 418 -37.80 -1.95 17.17
CA LEU A 418 -38.25 -1.48 15.85
C LEU A 418 -39.52 -2.22 15.39
N SER A 419 -39.56 -3.54 15.52
CA SER A 419 -40.74 -4.35 15.16
C SER A 419 -41.95 -3.98 16.01
N TRP A 420 -41.78 -3.78 17.32
CA TRP A 420 -42.83 -3.30 18.21
C TRP A 420 -43.35 -1.92 17.80
N LEU A 421 -42.46 -0.97 17.48
CA LEU A 421 -42.84 0.38 17.10
C LEU A 421 -43.71 0.39 15.82
N LEU A 422 -43.32 -0.41 14.82
CA LEU A 422 -43.98 -0.40 13.51
C LEU A 422 -45.19 -1.35 13.43
N GLU A 423 -45.18 -2.45 14.17
CA GLU A 423 -46.19 -3.52 14.06
C GLU A 423 -47.22 -3.51 15.19
N VAL A 424 -46.94 -2.84 16.33
CA VAL A 424 -47.86 -2.72 17.47
C VAL A 424 -48.24 -1.27 17.73
N VAL A 425 -47.25 -0.39 17.94
CA VAL A 425 -47.49 1.00 18.32
C VAL A 425 -48.16 1.79 17.20
N LEU A 426 -47.57 1.79 16.00
CA LEU A 426 -48.09 2.52 14.84
C LEU A 426 -49.56 2.15 14.52
N PRO A 427 -49.96 0.86 14.43
CA PRO A 427 -51.37 0.51 14.22
C PRO A 427 -52.31 0.93 15.35
N GLN A 428 -51.85 0.98 16.60
CA GLN A 428 -52.68 1.44 17.72
C GLN A 428 -52.90 2.95 17.66
N ILE A 429 -51.85 3.72 17.40
CA ILE A 429 -51.93 5.18 17.22
C ILE A 429 -52.86 5.53 16.06
N LYS A 430 -52.78 4.82 14.92
CA LYS A 430 -53.66 5.04 13.76
C LYS A 430 -55.15 4.79 14.03
N ARG A 431 -55.49 3.98 15.05
CA ARG A 431 -56.89 3.73 15.45
C ARG A 431 -57.40 4.76 16.47
N GLY A 432 -56.51 5.51 17.11
CA GLY A 432 -56.83 6.51 18.11
C GLY A 432 -56.89 7.93 17.53
N PRO A 433 -56.96 8.95 18.41
CA PRO A 433 -56.86 10.34 18.01
C PRO A 433 -55.52 10.64 17.31
N ALA A 434 -55.57 11.43 16.22
CA ALA A 434 -54.37 11.81 15.48
C ALA A 434 -53.41 12.61 16.37
N PRO A 435 -52.19 12.10 16.64
CA PRO A 435 -51.21 12.84 17.42
C PRO A 435 -50.58 13.95 16.58
N VAL A 436 -50.11 15.01 17.24
CA VAL A 436 -49.24 16.03 16.62
C VAL A 436 -47.80 15.96 17.10
N ARG A 437 -47.54 15.19 18.15
CA ARG A 437 -46.21 15.01 18.72
C ARG A 437 -46.10 13.64 19.37
N LEU A 438 -44.94 13.01 19.21
CA LEU A 438 -44.58 11.76 19.86
C LEU A 438 -43.23 11.89 20.58
N GLU A 439 -43.08 11.13 21.65
CA GLU A 439 -41.79 10.88 22.31
C GLU A 439 -41.56 9.36 22.32
N VAL A 440 -40.43 8.94 21.78
CA VAL A 440 -39.89 7.58 21.90
C VAL A 440 -38.73 7.67 22.88
N ALA A 441 -38.96 7.29 24.12
CA ALA A 441 -37.95 7.31 25.17
C ALA A 441 -37.28 5.93 25.32
N TYR A 442 -35.99 5.92 25.62
CA TYR A 442 -35.24 4.70 25.92
C TYR A 442 -34.40 4.86 27.19
N ARG A 443 -34.18 3.78 27.93
CA ARG A 443 -33.22 3.77 29.06
C ARG A 443 -31.81 3.40 28.60
N PRO A 444 -30.75 3.81 29.28
CA PRO A 444 -29.40 3.28 29.04
C PRO A 444 -29.38 1.75 29.19
N PHE A 445 -28.62 1.05 28.35
CA PHE A 445 -28.36 -0.37 28.54
C PHE A 445 -27.27 -0.56 29.61
N ALA A 446 -27.60 -1.28 30.69
CA ALA A 446 -26.69 -1.55 31.80
C ALA A 446 -27.06 -2.89 32.47
N PRO A 447 -26.67 -4.04 31.89
CA PRO A 447 -27.04 -5.37 32.40
C PRO A 447 -26.16 -5.84 33.56
N GLY A 448 -25.04 -5.16 33.86
CA GLY A 448 -24.06 -5.51 34.89
C GLY A 448 -22.62 -5.29 34.40
N ASP A 449 -21.65 -5.68 35.23
CA ASP A 449 -20.22 -5.57 34.91
C ASP A 449 -19.81 -6.51 33.77
N GLY A 450 -18.88 -6.04 32.92
CA GLY A 450 -18.32 -6.83 31.81
C GLY A 450 -19.15 -6.86 30.53
N ALA A 451 -20.23 -6.08 30.41
CA ALA A 451 -20.99 -5.97 29.17
C ALA A 451 -20.21 -5.24 28.07
N LEU A 452 -20.16 -5.84 26.87
CA LEU A 452 -19.48 -5.23 25.71
C LEU A 452 -20.35 -4.20 24.98
N GLU A 453 -21.67 -4.25 25.14
CA GLU A 453 -22.55 -3.26 24.53
C GLU A 453 -22.48 -1.89 25.19
N MET A 454 -22.53 -0.85 24.37
CA MET A 454 -22.62 0.54 24.83
C MET A 454 -23.98 0.83 25.50
N GLU A 455 -24.03 1.83 26.39
CA GLU A 455 -25.28 2.34 26.96
C GLU A 455 -26.33 2.72 25.91
N SER A 456 -25.88 3.06 24.70
CA SER A 456 -26.71 3.40 23.53
C SER A 456 -27.29 2.19 22.81
N ARG A 457 -27.13 0.95 23.30
CA ARG A 457 -27.60 -0.28 22.62
C ARG A 457 -29.06 -0.21 22.20
N TRP A 458 -29.95 0.25 23.09
CA TRP A 458 -31.38 0.37 22.78
C TRP A 458 -31.67 1.44 21.72
N LEU A 459 -30.88 2.51 21.69
CA LEU A 459 -30.95 3.50 20.63
C LEU A 459 -30.56 2.91 19.27
N GLN A 460 -29.47 2.14 19.22
CA GLN A 460 -28.98 1.48 18.00
C GLN A 460 -29.95 0.42 17.47
N GLU A 461 -30.61 -0.33 18.37
CA GLU A 461 -31.57 -1.36 18.00
C GLU A 461 -32.85 -0.78 17.39
N ILE A 462 -33.43 0.25 18.04
CA ILE A 462 -34.70 0.85 17.58
C ILE A 462 -34.51 1.75 16.35
N TYR A 463 -33.31 2.22 16.05
CA TYR A 463 -33.02 3.03 14.87
C TYR A 463 -33.25 2.25 13.55
N PRO A 464 -33.85 2.86 12.50
CA PRO A 464 -34.36 4.25 12.38
C PRO A 464 -35.87 4.39 12.66
N GLY A 465 -36.38 3.71 13.69
CA GLY A 465 -37.81 3.60 13.99
C GLY A 465 -38.58 4.94 14.12
N PRO A 466 -38.08 5.95 14.85
CA PRO A 466 -38.75 7.25 14.97
C PRO A 466 -39.04 7.92 13.63
N ASP A 467 -38.10 7.90 12.69
CA ASP A 467 -38.25 8.52 11.38
C ASP A 467 -39.28 7.76 10.52
N LEU A 468 -39.24 6.43 10.58
CA LEU A 468 -40.23 5.57 9.93
C LEU A 468 -41.63 5.79 10.51
N LEU A 469 -41.73 6.03 11.82
CA LEU A 469 -42.98 6.33 12.51
C LEU A 469 -43.52 7.71 12.09
N ALA A 470 -42.65 8.73 12.03
CA ALA A 470 -43.00 10.07 11.57
C ALA A 470 -43.55 10.03 10.14
N ALA A 471 -42.82 9.38 9.23
CA ALA A 471 -43.24 9.21 7.84
C ALA A 471 -44.60 8.48 7.73
N ALA A 472 -44.79 7.41 8.50
CA ALA A 472 -46.02 6.61 8.44
C ALA A 472 -47.26 7.31 9.04
N LEU A 473 -47.05 8.33 9.89
CA LEU A 473 -48.09 9.16 10.51
C LEU A 473 -48.28 10.52 9.82
N GLY A 474 -47.44 10.86 8.83
CA GLY A 474 -47.48 12.16 8.16
C GLY A 474 -47.01 13.32 9.05
N LEU A 475 -46.08 13.06 9.98
CA LEU A 475 -45.50 14.05 10.88
C LEU A 475 -44.11 14.48 10.41
N ALA A 476 -43.70 15.70 10.78
CA ALA A 476 -42.31 16.10 10.58
C ALA A 476 -41.40 15.29 11.51
N VAL A 477 -40.16 15.00 11.06
CA VAL A 477 -39.20 14.21 11.86
C VAL A 477 -38.97 14.81 13.25
N GLY A 478 -38.94 16.14 13.36
CA GLY A 478 -38.79 16.85 14.65
C GLY A 478 -39.95 16.69 15.64
N ASP A 479 -41.12 16.26 15.17
CA ASP A 479 -42.30 16.02 16.00
C ASP A 479 -42.31 14.62 16.64
N VAL A 480 -41.42 13.72 16.20
CA VAL A 480 -41.18 12.42 16.83
C VAL A 480 -39.82 12.45 17.53
N ARG A 481 -39.82 12.80 18.82
CA ARG A 481 -38.59 12.99 19.58
C ARG A 481 -38.07 11.68 20.15
N LEU A 482 -36.80 11.40 19.93
CA LEU A 482 -36.06 10.30 20.55
C LEU A 482 -35.34 10.81 21.79
N VAL A 483 -35.58 10.19 22.96
CA VAL A 483 -35.11 10.74 24.25
C VAL A 483 -34.49 9.69 25.17
N LYS A 484 -33.26 9.92 25.64
CA LYS A 484 -32.63 9.11 26.71
C LYS A 484 -33.26 9.44 28.06
N ARG A 485 -33.73 8.44 28.80
CA ARG A 485 -34.34 8.58 30.13
C ARG A 485 -33.79 7.52 31.09
N GLY A 486 -32.96 7.93 32.05
CA GLY A 486 -32.28 6.99 32.98
C GLY A 486 -33.22 6.21 33.91
N LYS A 487 -34.37 6.77 34.30
CA LYS A 487 -35.28 6.20 35.31
C LYS A 487 -36.46 5.42 34.73
N LEU A 488 -36.39 4.94 33.48
CA LEU A 488 -37.47 4.11 32.94
C LEU A 488 -37.40 2.68 33.49
N ARG A 489 -38.57 2.16 33.89
CA ARG A 489 -38.74 0.73 34.22
C ARG A 489 -38.46 -0.16 33.00
N ASP A 490 -38.97 0.25 31.84
CA ASP A 490 -38.90 -0.51 30.59
C ASP A 490 -37.78 -0.01 29.67
N ALA A 491 -37.32 -0.86 28.74
CA ALA A 491 -36.31 -0.47 27.77
C ALA A 491 -36.77 0.74 26.92
N TYR A 492 -38.03 0.69 26.48
CA TYR A 492 -38.67 1.73 25.67
C TYR A 492 -39.99 2.20 26.28
N ARG A 493 -40.31 3.48 26.05
CA ARG A 493 -41.62 4.05 26.34
C ARG A 493 -42.02 5.01 25.23
N VAL A 494 -43.23 4.85 24.70
CA VAL A 494 -43.79 5.75 23.68
C VAL A 494 -44.94 6.53 24.28
N ARG A 495 -44.94 7.84 24.06
CA ARG A 495 -46.03 8.76 24.42
C ARG A 495 -46.43 9.60 23.22
N ALA A 496 -47.73 9.82 23.03
CA ALA A 496 -48.25 10.67 21.96
C ALA A 496 -49.27 11.66 22.49
N TRP A 497 -49.24 12.88 21.97
CA TRP A 497 -50.11 13.99 22.38
C TRP A 497 -50.94 14.53 21.21
N ASP A 498 -52.19 14.91 21.49
CA ASP A 498 -53.07 15.58 20.54
C ASP A 498 -52.78 17.09 20.43
N ARG A 499 -53.51 17.79 19.53
CA ARG A 499 -53.42 19.26 19.36
C ARG A 499 -53.69 20.05 20.64
N ARG A 500 -54.44 19.47 21.60
CA ARG A 500 -54.77 20.09 22.89
C ARG A 500 -53.71 19.77 23.96
N ARG A 501 -52.56 19.20 23.57
CA ARG A 501 -51.48 18.74 24.46
C ARG A 501 -51.92 17.66 25.46
N ARG A 502 -53.03 16.97 25.22
CA ARG A 502 -53.46 15.85 26.05
C ARG A 502 -52.74 14.58 25.62
N LEU A 503 -52.30 13.79 26.58
CA LEU A 503 -51.73 12.47 26.33
C LEU A 503 -52.85 11.56 25.80
N VAL A 504 -52.71 11.07 24.57
CA VAL A 504 -53.71 10.22 23.91
C VAL A 504 -53.26 8.77 23.73
N PHE A 505 -51.97 8.51 23.94
CA PHE A 505 -51.40 7.17 23.84
C PHE A 505 -50.15 7.06 24.70
N GLU A 506 -50.05 6.00 25.48
CA GLU A 506 -48.84 5.63 26.21
C GLU A 506 -48.69 4.11 26.23
N THR A 507 -47.47 3.64 25.99
CA THR A 507 -47.13 2.22 26.08
C THR A 507 -45.63 2.04 26.32
N ALA A 508 -45.23 0.86 26.77
CA ALA A 508 -43.85 0.55 27.08
C ALA A 508 -43.51 -0.89 26.65
N PHE A 509 -42.23 -1.13 26.40
CA PHE A 509 -41.74 -2.43 25.94
C PHE A 509 -40.31 -2.67 26.37
N THR A 510 -40.04 -3.89 26.82
CA THR A 510 -38.70 -4.38 27.15
C THR A 510 -38.41 -5.62 26.31
N PRO A 511 -37.47 -5.54 25.36
CA PRO A 511 -36.97 -6.72 24.65
C PRO A 511 -36.44 -7.78 25.61
N ARG A 512 -36.58 -9.05 25.22
CA ARG A 512 -35.85 -10.15 25.87
C ARG A 512 -34.39 -10.11 25.43
N VAL A 513 -33.50 -10.44 26.35
CA VAL A 513 -32.06 -10.58 26.11
C VAL A 513 -31.56 -11.86 26.76
N THR A 514 -30.59 -12.49 26.12
CA THR A 514 -29.78 -13.57 26.70
C THR A 514 -28.36 -13.07 26.90
N ALA A 515 -27.58 -13.68 27.79
CA ALA A 515 -26.17 -13.37 27.98
C ALA A 515 -25.30 -14.53 27.50
N PHE A 516 -24.21 -14.22 26.80
CA PHE A 516 -23.15 -15.14 26.39
C PHE A 516 -21.80 -14.58 26.83
N ASP A 517 -20.87 -15.45 27.24
CA ASP A 517 -19.47 -15.05 27.29
C ASP A 517 -19.00 -14.75 25.86
N TYR A 518 -18.28 -13.64 25.70
CA TYR A 518 -17.80 -13.24 24.38
C TYR A 518 -16.84 -14.28 23.79
N LEU A 519 -15.87 -14.71 24.59
CA LEU A 519 -14.97 -15.82 24.30
C LEU A 519 -15.11 -16.92 25.37
N PRO A 520 -15.41 -18.18 24.97
CA PRO A 520 -15.51 -19.30 25.90
C PRO A 520 -14.22 -19.49 26.72
N GLY A 521 -14.39 -19.67 28.03
CA GLY A 521 -13.28 -19.89 28.97
C GLY A 521 -12.49 -18.64 29.35
N ARG A 522 -12.86 -17.45 28.85
CA ARG A 522 -12.16 -16.16 29.03
C ARG A 522 -13.13 -15.07 29.50
N PRO A 523 -13.70 -15.18 30.71
CA PRO A 523 -14.73 -14.25 31.21
C PRO A 523 -14.25 -12.79 31.29
N GLU A 524 -12.94 -12.56 31.38
CA GLU A 524 -12.30 -11.24 31.36
C GLU A 524 -12.46 -10.50 30.03
N GLU A 525 -12.71 -11.21 28.93
CA GLU A 525 -12.99 -10.62 27.62
C GLU A 525 -14.46 -10.14 27.50
N GLY A 526 -15.26 -10.32 28.57
CA GLY A 526 -16.58 -9.74 28.72
C GLY A 526 -17.73 -10.61 28.20
N LYS A 527 -18.94 -10.04 28.25
CA LYS A 527 -20.21 -10.68 27.91
C LYS A 527 -20.97 -9.89 26.87
N VAL A 528 -21.67 -10.62 26.00
CA VAL A 528 -22.58 -10.07 25.00
C VAL A 528 -24.03 -10.44 25.33
N HIS A 529 -24.94 -9.56 24.95
CA HIS A 529 -26.35 -9.58 25.29
C HIS A 529 -27.24 -9.46 24.05
N PRO A 530 -27.25 -10.47 23.15
CA PRO A 530 -28.12 -10.45 21.98
C PRO A 530 -29.60 -10.43 22.39
N ALA A 531 -30.42 -9.75 21.58
CA ALA A 531 -31.87 -9.82 21.72
C ALA A 531 -32.34 -11.25 21.46
N ALA A 532 -33.24 -11.72 22.32
CA ALA A 532 -33.62 -13.12 22.41
C ALA A 532 -35.08 -13.37 21.99
N GLY A 533 -35.34 -14.61 21.59
CA GLY A 533 -36.69 -15.10 21.33
C GLY A 533 -37.40 -15.53 22.61
N GLY A 534 -38.72 -15.72 22.51
CA GLY A 534 -39.50 -16.17 23.65
C GLY A 534 -41.00 -16.07 23.43
N ILE A 535 -41.75 -16.60 24.39
CA ILE A 535 -43.21 -16.56 24.42
C ILE A 535 -43.69 -16.12 25.80
N ARG A 536 -44.67 -15.23 25.83
CA ARG A 536 -45.39 -14.86 27.04
C ARG A 536 -46.89 -14.79 26.75
N LEU A 537 -47.66 -15.61 27.45
CA LEU A 537 -49.12 -15.67 27.35
C LEU A 537 -49.75 -15.34 28.71
N SER A 538 -50.80 -14.54 28.71
CA SER A 538 -51.54 -14.15 29.91
C SER A 538 -53.05 -14.33 29.71
N ALA A 539 -53.71 -14.98 30.66
CA ALA A 539 -55.17 -15.14 30.71
C ALA A 539 -55.70 -14.39 31.94
N SER A 540 -56.70 -13.53 31.75
CA SER A 540 -57.29 -12.71 32.81
C SER A 540 -56.24 -11.95 33.67
N GLY A 541 -55.19 -11.43 33.01
CA GLY A 541 -54.10 -10.70 33.68
C GLY A 541 -53.04 -11.58 34.38
N ARG A 542 -53.23 -12.90 34.46
CA ARG A 542 -52.26 -13.84 35.03
C ARG A 542 -51.43 -14.50 33.92
N VAL A 543 -50.11 -14.53 34.09
CA VAL A 543 -49.20 -15.24 33.18
C VAL A 543 -49.46 -16.75 33.27
N VAL A 544 -49.78 -17.37 32.14
CA VAL A 544 -50.04 -18.82 32.03
C VAL A 544 -48.92 -19.57 31.30
N LEU A 545 -48.10 -18.85 30.54
CA LEU A 545 -46.88 -19.37 29.93
C LEU A 545 -45.88 -18.22 29.81
N ASP A 546 -44.66 -18.44 30.28
CA ASP A 546 -43.52 -17.57 30.04
C ASP A 546 -42.29 -18.46 29.83
N ALA A 547 -41.75 -18.45 28.61
CA ALA A 547 -40.61 -19.28 28.27
C ALA A 547 -39.67 -18.55 27.31
N ASP A 548 -38.38 -18.67 27.57
CA ASP A 548 -37.34 -18.24 26.64
C ASP A 548 -37.18 -19.27 25.53
N ILE A 549 -37.11 -18.78 24.30
CA ILE A 549 -36.98 -19.61 23.11
C ILE A 549 -35.76 -19.12 22.35
N PRO A 550 -34.64 -19.86 22.37
CA PRO A 550 -33.45 -19.46 21.64
C PRO A 550 -33.76 -19.24 20.16
N THR A 551 -33.35 -18.09 19.64
CA THR A 551 -33.38 -17.83 18.20
C THR A 551 -32.48 -18.82 17.48
N ASP A 552 -32.68 -18.98 16.18
CA ASP A 552 -31.85 -19.89 15.40
C ASP A 552 -30.37 -19.46 15.38
N ARG A 553 -30.08 -18.17 15.53
CA ARG A 553 -28.70 -17.66 15.68
C ARG A 553 -28.11 -17.93 17.06
N GLU A 554 -28.89 -17.85 18.13
CA GLU A 554 -28.41 -18.26 19.47
C GLU A 554 -28.07 -19.75 19.51
N VAL A 555 -28.87 -20.60 18.85
CA VAL A 555 -28.56 -22.03 18.72
C VAL A 555 -27.25 -22.23 17.94
N PHE A 556 -27.07 -21.49 16.85
CA PHE A 556 -25.81 -21.48 16.09
C PHE A 556 -24.62 -21.07 16.98
N TRP A 557 -24.71 -19.94 17.67
CA TRP A 557 -23.62 -19.40 18.49
C TRP A 557 -23.25 -20.33 19.64
N ARG A 558 -24.27 -20.88 20.32
CA ARG A 558 -24.04 -21.86 21.38
C ARG A 558 -23.24 -23.05 20.85
N HIS A 559 -23.63 -23.59 19.71
CA HIS A 559 -22.94 -24.74 19.12
C HIS A 559 -21.53 -24.37 18.62
N PHE A 560 -21.37 -23.22 17.98
CA PHE A 560 -20.07 -22.67 17.57
C PHE A 560 -19.11 -22.55 18.75
N GLN A 561 -19.53 -21.91 19.84
CA GLN A 561 -18.71 -21.66 21.03
C GLN A 561 -18.40 -22.93 21.83
N THR A 562 -19.32 -23.90 21.88
CA THR A 562 -19.15 -25.11 22.72
C THR A 562 -18.46 -26.27 22.00
N HIS A 563 -18.49 -26.32 20.67
CA HIS A 563 -17.96 -27.46 19.91
C HIS A 563 -16.90 -27.06 18.87
N TRP A 564 -17.20 -26.11 17.98
CA TRP A 564 -16.31 -25.82 16.85
C TRP A 564 -15.13 -24.94 17.23
N LEU A 565 -15.34 -23.89 18.02
CA LEU A 565 -14.26 -23.01 18.47
C LEU A 565 -13.22 -23.75 19.33
N PRO A 566 -13.60 -24.62 20.29
CA PRO A 566 -12.65 -25.47 20.99
C PRO A 566 -11.88 -26.43 20.07
N SER A 567 -12.53 -26.94 19.01
CA SER A 567 -11.86 -27.81 18.02
C SER A 567 -10.80 -27.04 17.22
N LEU A 568 -11.11 -25.81 16.80
CA LEU A 568 -10.13 -24.89 16.20
C LEU A 568 -8.97 -24.62 17.16
N GLU A 569 -9.26 -24.32 18.42
CA GLU A 569 -8.25 -24.02 19.43
C GLU A 569 -7.30 -25.20 19.64
N SER A 570 -7.84 -26.41 19.78
CA SER A 570 -7.06 -27.63 19.98
C SER A 570 -6.11 -27.88 18.81
N ALA A 571 -6.58 -27.74 17.57
CA ALA A 571 -5.76 -27.90 16.38
C ALA A 571 -4.67 -26.82 16.24
N MET A 572 -4.95 -25.58 16.64
CA MET A 572 -3.92 -24.53 16.66
C MET A 572 -2.91 -24.76 17.78
N ARG A 573 -3.35 -25.17 18.97
CA ARG A 573 -2.49 -25.48 20.12
C ARG A 573 -1.49 -26.57 19.79
N ALA A 574 -1.91 -27.63 19.08
CA ALA A 574 -1.05 -28.70 18.61
C ALA A 574 0.07 -28.23 17.65
N ARG A 575 -0.06 -27.05 17.05
CA ARG A 575 0.89 -26.47 16.08
C ARG A 575 1.53 -25.17 16.59
N ALA A 576 1.28 -24.78 17.84
CA ALA A 576 1.76 -23.52 18.40
C ALA A 576 3.29 -23.45 18.43
N ASP A 577 3.97 -24.56 18.72
CA ASP A 577 5.44 -24.61 18.79
C ASP A 577 6.08 -24.40 17.41
N VAL A 578 5.50 -25.00 16.37
CA VAL A 578 5.92 -24.80 14.97
C VAL A 578 5.73 -23.33 14.54
N ALA A 579 4.63 -22.70 14.98
CA ALA A 579 4.38 -21.30 14.75
C ALA A 579 5.36 -20.37 15.49
N ARG A 580 5.68 -20.66 16.76
CA ARG A 580 6.69 -19.91 17.54
C ARG A 580 8.08 -19.99 16.92
N ALA A 581 8.42 -21.14 16.34
CA ALA A 581 9.67 -21.33 15.61
C ALA A 581 9.72 -20.62 14.23
N GLY A 582 8.67 -19.90 13.84
CA GLY A 582 8.61 -19.17 12.56
C GLY A 582 8.43 -20.06 11.33
N MET A 583 8.16 -21.36 11.51
CA MET A 583 7.97 -22.32 10.42
C MET A 583 6.53 -22.31 9.87
N LEU A 584 5.63 -21.57 10.50
CA LEU A 584 4.23 -21.45 10.10
C LEU A 584 3.82 -19.98 9.98
N THR A 585 3.35 -19.57 8.80
CA THR A 585 2.86 -18.20 8.57
C THR A 585 1.37 -18.02 8.87
N ALA A 586 0.59 -19.11 8.83
CA ALA A 586 -0.81 -19.11 9.22
C ALA A 586 -1.27 -20.49 9.70
N PHE A 587 -2.26 -20.56 10.59
CA PHE A 587 -2.81 -21.86 11.01
C PHE A 587 -3.70 -22.50 9.94
N TRP A 588 -4.50 -21.69 9.26
CA TRP A 588 -5.55 -22.15 8.36
C TRP A 588 -5.39 -21.59 6.94
N GLU A 589 -5.54 -22.45 5.92
CA GLU A 589 -5.69 -21.99 4.54
C GLU A 589 -7.11 -21.45 4.30
N GLU A 590 -8.09 -22.04 4.97
CA GLU A 590 -9.48 -21.62 4.94
C GLU A 590 -10.19 -22.09 6.19
N VAL A 591 -10.98 -21.21 6.80
CA VAL A 591 -12.05 -21.54 7.72
C VAL A 591 -13.35 -20.99 7.17
N ARG A 592 -14.24 -21.87 6.73
CA ARG A 592 -15.46 -21.53 5.99
C ARG A 592 -16.70 -21.96 6.75
N PHE A 593 -17.71 -21.08 6.77
CA PHE A 593 -19.04 -21.36 7.32
C PHE A 593 -20.10 -21.07 6.26
N ASP A 594 -20.73 -22.10 5.69
CA ASP A 594 -21.93 -21.94 4.86
C ASP A 594 -23.17 -22.03 5.77
N VAL A 595 -23.70 -20.89 6.19
CA VAL A 595 -24.83 -20.79 7.13
C VAL A 595 -26.11 -20.39 6.40
N ALA A 596 -27.17 -21.16 6.56
CA ALA A 596 -28.49 -20.89 6.00
C ALA A 596 -29.56 -20.92 7.10
N ILE A 597 -30.11 -19.75 7.41
CA ILE A 597 -31.16 -19.58 8.41
C ILE A 597 -32.26 -18.73 7.77
N GLU A 598 -33.51 -19.14 7.91
CA GLU A 598 -34.63 -18.30 7.47
C GLU A 598 -34.74 -17.09 8.40
N GLU A 599 -34.35 -15.93 7.89
CA GLU A 599 -34.12 -14.70 8.65
C GLU A 599 -34.60 -13.48 7.84
N SER A 600 -34.85 -12.36 8.52
CA SER A 600 -35.31 -11.15 7.84
C SER A 600 -34.22 -10.58 6.90
N ASP A 601 -34.59 -10.11 5.71
CA ASP A 601 -33.74 -9.30 4.82
C ASP A 601 -34.62 -8.26 4.13
N LEU A 602 -34.68 -7.06 4.72
CA LEU A 602 -35.63 -6.02 4.34
C LEU A 602 -34.96 -4.66 4.24
N ARG A 603 -35.14 -3.97 3.12
CA ARG A 603 -34.85 -2.53 3.01
C ARG A 603 -35.95 -1.71 3.66
N LEU A 604 -35.56 -0.71 4.45
CA LEU A 604 -36.50 0.10 5.24
C LEU A 604 -37.03 1.34 4.49
N GLY A 605 -36.50 1.64 3.30
CA GLY A 605 -36.95 2.79 2.50
C GLY A 605 -36.42 4.15 3.00
N LEU A 606 -35.47 4.14 3.95
CA LEU A 606 -34.76 5.32 4.43
C LEU A 606 -33.27 5.16 4.08
N GLY A 607 -32.81 5.85 3.02
CA GLY A 607 -31.44 5.70 2.52
C GLY A 607 -31.08 4.25 2.19
N ALA A 608 -29.95 3.77 2.72
CA ALA A 608 -29.48 2.38 2.58
C ALA A 608 -29.86 1.48 3.78
N GLU A 609 -30.68 1.97 4.71
CA GLU A 609 -31.02 1.26 5.95
C GLU A 609 -31.79 -0.05 5.69
N ARG A 610 -31.43 -1.08 6.45
CA ARG A 610 -31.98 -2.42 6.30
C ARG A 610 -32.00 -3.21 7.61
N VAL A 611 -32.86 -4.22 7.64
CA VAL A 611 -32.86 -5.28 8.66
C VAL A 611 -32.26 -6.52 8.00
N ALA A 612 -30.99 -6.81 8.28
CA ALA A 612 -30.24 -7.91 7.68
C ALA A 612 -29.43 -8.71 8.75
N PRO A 613 -30.11 -9.42 9.66
CA PRO A 613 -29.50 -10.29 10.69
C PRO A 613 -28.41 -11.24 10.21
N MET A 614 -28.47 -11.72 8.96
CA MET A 614 -27.44 -12.61 8.41
C MET A 614 -26.17 -11.84 8.00
N GLU A 615 -26.26 -10.58 7.59
CA GLU A 615 -25.08 -9.73 7.36
C GLU A 615 -24.34 -9.48 8.68
N ALA A 616 -25.07 -9.23 9.78
CA ALA A 616 -24.47 -9.14 11.11
C ALA A 616 -23.77 -10.45 11.52
N LEU A 617 -24.38 -11.63 11.28
CA LEU A 617 -23.73 -12.91 11.58
C LEU A 617 -22.43 -13.12 10.78
N HIS A 618 -22.38 -12.64 9.53
CA HIS A 618 -21.16 -12.70 8.73
C HIS A 618 -20.03 -11.91 9.37
N GLU A 619 -20.31 -10.67 9.76
CA GLU A 619 -19.33 -9.79 10.43
C GLU A 619 -18.93 -10.36 11.79
N ASP A 620 -19.89 -10.80 12.60
CA ASP A 620 -19.64 -11.36 13.93
C ASP A 620 -18.73 -12.60 13.85
N LEU A 621 -18.92 -13.50 12.88
CA LEU A 621 -18.04 -14.66 12.67
C LEU A 621 -16.62 -14.23 12.27
N TYR A 622 -16.51 -13.23 11.42
CA TYR A 622 -15.22 -12.75 10.92
C TYR A 622 -14.42 -12.08 12.05
N PHE A 623 -15.00 -11.07 12.71
CA PHE A 623 -14.32 -10.35 13.79
C PHE A 623 -14.15 -11.20 15.04
N GLY A 624 -15.16 -12.01 15.39
CA GLY A 624 -15.07 -12.90 16.56
C GLY A 624 -13.93 -13.91 16.44
N LEU A 625 -13.66 -14.46 15.24
CA LEU A 625 -12.51 -15.34 15.03
C LEU A 625 -11.16 -14.60 15.03
N LEU A 626 -11.13 -13.35 14.57
CA LEU A 626 -9.92 -12.52 14.66
C LEU A 626 -9.59 -12.15 16.11
N ASP A 627 -10.58 -11.74 16.89
CA ASP A 627 -10.40 -11.44 18.31
C ASP A 627 -10.03 -12.69 19.10
N PHE A 628 -10.67 -13.83 18.81
CA PHE A 628 -10.26 -15.12 19.35
C PHE A 628 -8.80 -15.45 19.03
N PHE A 629 -8.37 -15.29 17.78
CA PHE A 629 -6.98 -15.52 17.39
C PHE A 629 -6.01 -14.55 18.07
N ARG A 630 -6.38 -13.26 18.21
CA ARG A 630 -5.58 -12.26 18.91
C ARG A 630 -5.32 -12.69 20.35
N VAL A 631 -6.36 -13.15 21.04
CA VAL A 631 -6.23 -13.63 22.43
C VAL A 631 -5.39 -14.90 22.48
N PHE A 632 -5.65 -15.88 21.60
CA PHE A 632 -4.86 -17.11 21.51
C PHE A 632 -3.37 -16.81 21.25
N ALA A 633 -3.05 -15.91 20.32
CA ALA A 633 -1.69 -15.53 19.97
C ALA A 633 -0.95 -14.87 21.13
N ARG A 634 -1.65 -13.99 21.88
CA ARG A 634 -1.14 -13.37 23.10
C ARG A 634 -0.84 -14.41 24.19
N GLU A 635 -1.76 -15.33 24.44
CA GLU A 635 -1.60 -16.40 25.45
C GLU A 635 -0.45 -17.35 25.13
N HIS A 636 -0.16 -17.58 23.85
CA HIS A 636 0.88 -18.52 23.40
C HIS A 636 2.17 -17.83 22.92
N GLY A 637 2.30 -16.52 23.08
CA GLY A 637 3.51 -15.78 22.69
C GLY A 637 3.88 -15.93 21.21
N LEU A 638 2.89 -15.88 20.31
CA LEU A 638 3.13 -16.05 18.88
C LEU A 638 3.71 -14.77 18.25
N PRO A 639 4.62 -14.86 17.25
CA PRO A 639 5.10 -13.71 16.50
C PRO A 639 3.99 -12.99 15.72
N GLU A 640 4.11 -11.67 15.53
CA GLU A 640 3.16 -10.87 14.73
C GLU A 640 3.05 -11.31 13.26
N SER A 641 4.05 -12.02 12.75
CA SER A 641 4.06 -12.56 11.38
C SER A 641 3.12 -13.76 11.20
N VAL A 642 2.62 -14.37 12.29
CA VAL A 642 1.72 -15.52 12.25
C VAL A 642 0.27 -15.03 12.23
N ALA A 643 -0.51 -15.49 11.25
CA ALA A 643 -1.92 -15.16 11.11
C ALA A 643 -2.84 -16.34 11.46
N PHE A 644 -4.13 -16.05 11.68
CA PHE A 644 -5.15 -17.09 11.76
C PHE A 644 -5.25 -17.85 10.42
N GLY A 645 -5.38 -17.11 9.32
CA GLY A 645 -5.74 -17.66 8.02
C GLY A 645 -6.95 -16.95 7.42
N ARG A 646 -7.46 -17.49 6.30
CA ARG A 646 -8.66 -16.93 5.64
C ARG A 646 -9.94 -17.37 6.37
N ILE A 647 -10.78 -16.40 6.71
CA ILE A 647 -12.11 -16.63 7.31
C ILE A 647 -13.17 -16.33 6.25
N LEU A 648 -14.03 -17.31 5.94
CA LEU A 648 -15.02 -17.22 4.87
C LEU A 648 -16.45 -17.53 5.36
N PRO A 649 -17.15 -16.56 5.97
CA PRO A 649 -18.55 -16.71 6.31
C PRO A 649 -19.43 -16.53 5.06
N ARG A 650 -20.18 -17.54 4.67
CA ARG A 650 -21.16 -17.50 3.59
C ARG A 650 -22.55 -17.68 4.18
N VAL A 651 -23.27 -16.58 4.29
CA VAL A 651 -24.56 -16.52 4.95
C VAL A 651 -25.71 -16.44 3.95
N SER A 652 -26.84 -17.06 4.28
CA SER A 652 -28.09 -16.99 3.53
C SER A 652 -29.26 -16.78 4.47
N ALA A 653 -30.06 -15.74 4.20
CA ALA A 653 -31.34 -15.47 4.88
C ALA A 653 -32.48 -16.39 4.43
N LYS A 654 -32.20 -17.32 3.51
CA LYS A 654 -33.10 -18.39 3.06
C LYS A 654 -32.57 -19.72 3.55
N ALA A 655 -33.45 -20.54 4.12
CA ALA A 655 -33.16 -21.94 4.46
C ALA A 655 -33.88 -22.89 3.48
N ALA A 656 -33.25 -24.02 3.16
CA ALA A 656 -33.87 -25.07 2.33
C ALA A 656 -35.04 -25.74 3.07
N ARG A 657 -35.90 -26.47 2.33
CA ARG A 657 -37.02 -27.24 2.91
C ARG A 657 -36.47 -28.20 3.99
N GLY A 658 -36.77 -27.88 5.24
CA GLY A 658 -36.43 -28.68 6.43
C GLY A 658 -35.61 -27.98 7.52
N GLY A 659 -35.35 -26.66 7.40
CA GLY A 659 -34.94 -25.84 8.55
C GLY A 659 -33.48 -25.33 8.50
N PRO A 660 -33.05 -24.61 9.54
CA PRO A 660 -31.72 -23.99 9.63
C PRO A 660 -30.58 -25.00 9.52
N THR A 661 -29.53 -24.63 8.79
CA THR A 661 -28.35 -25.48 8.60
C THR A 661 -27.07 -24.68 8.55
N VAL A 662 -25.98 -25.33 8.91
CA VAL A 662 -24.61 -24.87 8.69
C VAL A 662 -23.77 -26.02 8.16
N ARG A 663 -22.90 -25.71 7.20
CA ARG A 663 -21.73 -26.51 6.88
C ARG A 663 -20.50 -25.71 7.29
N TRP A 664 -19.66 -26.30 8.14
CA TRP A 664 -18.40 -25.68 8.51
C TRP A 664 -17.25 -26.53 7.97
N GLN A 665 -16.23 -25.86 7.45
CA GLN A 665 -15.04 -26.49 6.92
C GLN A 665 -13.80 -25.74 7.38
N ALA A 666 -12.78 -26.44 7.87
CA ALA A 666 -11.48 -25.84 8.13
C ALA A 666 -10.37 -26.69 7.53
N ARG A 667 -9.56 -26.04 6.71
CA ARG A 667 -8.41 -26.65 6.03
C ARG A 667 -7.14 -26.09 6.66
N PRO A 668 -6.33 -26.94 7.32
CA PRO A 668 -5.04 -26.53 7.84
C PRO A 668 -4.18 -25.93 6.73
N PHE A 669 -3.40 -24.91 7.06
CA PHE A 669 -2.39 -24.40 6.14
C PHE A 669 -1.24 -25.41 6.05
N THR A 670 -1.07 -26.05 4.89
CA THR A 670 0.09 -26.92 4.62
C THR A 670 1.16 -26.11 3.91
N ALA A 671 2.41 -26.22 4.36
CA ALA A 671 3.53 -25.41 3.87
C ALA A 671 3.95 -25.72 2.40
N GLY A 672 3.13 -26.44 1.62
CA GLY A 672 3.45 -26.94 0.28
C GLY A 672 2.71 -26.29 -0.89
N ALA A 673 1.68 -25.46 -0.68
CA ALA A 673 0.82 -24.98 -1.76
C ALA A 673 0.94 -23.47 -2.01
N THR A 674 1.95 -23.13 -2.82
CA THR A 674 2.08 -21.94 -3.68
C THR A 674 2.31 -20.56 -3.05
N ALA A 675 3.26 -19.88 -3.68
CA ALA A 675 3.88 -18.62 -3.30
C ALA A 675 4.67 -18.75 -1.99
N ALA A 676 5.94 -19.14 -2.16
CA ALA A 676 7.02 -18.66 -1.31
C ALA A 676 6.60 -17.34 -0.67
N GLY A 677 6.43 -17.36 0.65
CA GLY A 677 6.26 -16.16 1.41
C GLY A 677 7.48 -15.31 1.15
N LEU A 678 7.38 -14.39 0.19
CA LEU A 678 8.22 -13.20 0.12
C LEU A 678 7.76 -12.22 1.22
N SER A 679 7.43 -12.75 2.41
CA SER A 679 7.80 -12.08 3.65
C SER A 679 9.30 -12.29 3.76
N ALA A 680 10.08 -11.35 3.25
CA ALA A 680 11.42 -10.98 3.72
C ALA A 680 12.37 -12.10 4.24
N GLY A 681 12.23 -13.34 3.79
CA GLY A 681 13.24 -14.37 3.87
C GLY A 681 14.22 -14.00 2.77
N LYS A 682 15.35 -13.41 3.16
CA LYS A 682 16.35 -12.88 2.23
C LYS A 682 16.71 -13.96 1.21
N ARG A 683 16.19 -13.82 -0.02
CA ARG A 683 16.81 -14.44 -1.19
C ARG A 683 18.31 -14.13 -1.11
N PRO A 684 19.20 -15.06 -1.47
CA PRO A 684 20.63 -14.75 -1.48
C PRO A 684 20.84 -13.54 -2.43
N PRO A 685 21.58 -12.51 -1.98
CA PRO A 685 21.71 -11.27 -2.74
C PRO A 685 22.42 -11.53 -4.07
N VAL A 686 22.01 -10.83 -5.13
CA VAL A 686 22.74 -10.85 -6.40
C VAL A 686 24.01 -10.01 -6.23
N THR A 687 25.15 -10.67 -6.12
CA THR A 687 26.43 -10.00 -5.85
C THR A 687 27.24 -9.76 -7.11
N SER A 688 27.00 -10.51 -8.19
CA SER A 688 27.64 -10.28 -9.48
C SER A 688 26.68 -10.39 -10.67
N ILE A 689 26.95 -9.61 -11.71
CA ILE A 689 26.15 -9.54 -12.93
C ILE A 689 27.09 -9.47 -14.15
N GLU A 690 26.88 -10.36 -15.12
CA GLU A 690 27.56 -10.37 -16.41
C GLU A 690 26.54 -10.41 -17.57
N TRP A 691 26.92 -9.85 -18.71
CA TRP A 691 26.10 -9.90 -19.93
C TRP A 691 26.91 -10.36 -21.13
N GLU A 692 26.53 -11.50 -21.71
CA GLU A 692 27.18 -12.08 -22.89
C GLU A 692 26.15 -12.67 -23.86
N LYS A 693 26.22 -12.31 -25.15
CA LYS A 693 25.44 -12.92 -26.26
C LYS A 693 23.94 -13.11 -25.97
N GLY A 694 23.28 -12.14 -25.34
CA GLY A 694 21.84 -12.23 -25.04
C GLY A 694 21.49 -12.90 -23.71
N ARG A 695 22.47 -13.21 -22.87
CA ARG A 695 22.29 -13.94 -21.61
C ARG A 695 22.84 -13.14 -20.43
N TRP A 696 22.07 -13.14 -19.34
CA TRP A 696 22.52 -12.68 -18.04
C TRP A 696 23.17 -13.86 -17.31
N ARG A 697 24.35 -13.63 -16.72
CA ARG A 697 24.92 -14.52 -15.70
C ARG A 697 24.87 -13.78 -14.38
N LEU A 698 24.27 -14.38 -13.36
CA LEU A 698 24.10 -13.78 -12.04
C LEU A 698 24.80 -14.67 -11.01
N GLY A 699 25.63 -14.08 -10.17
CA GLY A 699 26.19 -14.73 -9.00
C GLY A 699 25.45 -14.33 -7.73
N PHE A 700 25.28 -15.28 -6.81
CA PHE A 700 24.57 -15.10 -5.56
C PHE A 700 25.46 -15.35 -4.34
N GLY A 701 25.26 -14.57 -3.28
CA GLY A 701 26.00 -14.71 -2.02
C GLY A 701 27.44 -14.18 -2.07
N SER A 702 28.20 -14.38 -0.99
CA SER A 702 29.57 -13.87 -0.83
C SER A 702 30.52 -14.98 -0.37
N PRO A 703 31.67 -15.20 -1.01
CA PRO A 703 31.88 -15.42 -2.45
C PRO A 703 31.78 -16.92 -2.78
N GLY A 704 30.75 -17.36 -3.51
CA GLY A 704 30.53 -18.77 -3.87
C GLY A 704 29.79 -18.94 -5.20
N PRO A 705 29.93 -20.10 -5.89
CA PRO A 705 29.84 -20.23 -7.36
C PRO A 705 28.43 -20.51 -7.90
N ILE A 706 27.37 -20.16 -7.16
CA ILE A 706 26.01 -20.39 -7.66
C ILE A 706 25.74 -19.35 -8.75
N ALA A 707 25.89 -19.77 -10.00
CA ALA A 707 25.65 -18.98 -11.18
C ALA A 707 24.31 -19.38 -11.81
N ALA A 708 23.29 -18.52 -11.75
CA ALA A 708 22.11 -18.69 -12.60
C ALA A 708 22.37 -18.04 -13.97
N VAL A 709 22.06 -18.76 -15.04
CA VAL A 709 22.11 -18.22 -16.41
C VAL A 709 20.69 -18.00 -16.90
N LEU A 710 20.30 -16.74 -17.04
CA LEU A 710 18.98 -16.35 -17.54
C LEU A 710 19.08 -15.92 -19.01
N ARG A 711 18.24 -16.51 -19.87
CA ARG A 711 18.09 -16.05 -21.26
C ARG A 711 17.09 -14.91 -21.30
N SER A 712 17.53 -13.73 -21.73
CA SER A 712 16.62 -12.62 -22.01
C SER A 712 16.55 -12.39 -23.52
N LYS A 713 15.37 -12.54 -24.13
CA LYS A 713 15.13 -12.02 -25.48
C LYS A 713 15.18 -10.50 -25.38
N SER A 714 16.23 -9.87 -25.90
CA SER A 714 16.30 -8.39 -25.94
C SER A 714 15.10 -7.86 -26.72
N PRO A 715 14.16 -7.13 -26.10
CA PRO A 715 13.09 -6.49 -26.84
C PRO A 715 13.67 -5.25 -27.53
N ARG A 716 13.25 -4.99 -28.77
CA ARG A 716 13.55 -3.72 -29.44
C ARG A 716 13.03 -2.57 -28.56
N PRO A 717 13.80 -1.50 -28.32
CA PRO A 717 13.27 -0.30 -27.70
C PRO A 717 12.08 0.16 -28.55
N ARG A 718 10.90 0.30 -27.95
CA ARG A 718 9.81 1.03 -28.59
C ARG A 718 10.23 2.48 -28.64
N HIS A 719 10.78 2.88 -29.78
CA HIS A 719 10.92 4.27 -30.17
C HIS A 719 9.53 4.83 -30.50
N ASP A 720 8.66 4.97 -29.50
CA ASP A 720 7.42 5.73 -29.65
C ASP A 720 7.59 7.07 -28.95
N ALA A 721 8.50 7.87 -29.48
CA ALA A 721 8.33 9.31 -29.49
C ALA A 721 7.29 9.64 -30.55
N ALA A 722 6.04 9.24 -30.32
CA ALA A 722 4.94 9.49 -31.23
C ALA A 722 3.67 9.71 -30.43
N ALA A 723 3.29 11.00 -30.37
CA ALA A 723 1.95 11.54 -30.16
C ALA A 723 1.13 10.98 -28.99
N PHE A 724 0.51 11.87 -28.22
CA PHE A 724 -0.71 11.58 -27.49
C PHE A 724 -1.81 11.12 -28.47
N THR A 725 -1.72 9.90 -28.97
CA THR A 725 -2.85 9.23 -29.59
C THR A 725 -3.87 9.09 -28.48
N ARG A 726 -5.05 9.68 -28.67
CA ARG A 726 -6.19 9.55 -27.78
C ARG A 726 -6.48 8.06 -27.60
N VAL A 727 -5.93 7.44 -26.56
CA VAL A 727 -6.36 6.11 -26.13
C VAL A 727 -7.84 6.29 -25.75
N PRO A 728 -8.77 5.55 -26.38
CA PRO A 728 -10.19 5.69 -26.06
C PRO A 728 -10.41 5.49 -24.57
N LYS A 729 -11.18 6.38 -23.95
CA LYS A 729 -11.55 6.25 -22.53
C LYS A 729 -12.30 4.92 -22.38
N PRO A 730 -11.82 3.97 -21.54
CA PRO A 730 -12.52 2.71 -21.33
C PRO A 730 -13.88 3.01 -20.70
N ALA A 731 -14.91 2.24 -21.08
CA ALA A 731 -16.19 2.26 -20.40
C ALA A 731 -15.99 1.99 -18.90
N PRO A 732 -16.77 2.61 -17.99
CA PRO A 732 -16.65 2.36 -16.57
C PRO A 732 -16.94 0.88 -16.24
N PRO A 733 -16.32 0.32 -15.18
CA PRO A 733 -16.68 -1.01 -14.71
C PRO A 733 -18.16 -1.04 -14.25
N PRO A 734 -18.83 -2.20 -14.34
CA PRO A 734 -20.23 -2.31 -13.94
C PRO A 734 -20.36 -2.08 -12.42
N LEU A 735 -21.15 -1.08 -12.03
CA LEU A 735 -21.40 -0.72 -10.63
C LEU A 735 -22.52 -1.56 -9.98
N ASN A 736 -23.24 -2.33 -10.78
CA ASN A 736 -24.43 -3.09 -10.36
C ASN A 736 -24.14 -4.57 -10.06
N ARG A 737 -22.87 -5.01 -10.12
CA ARG A 737 -22.49 -6.39 -9.80
C ARG A 737 -21.07 -6.46 -9.24
N ARG A 738 -20.80 -7.51 -8.46
CA ARG A 738 -19.45 -7.81 -7.98
C ARG A 738 -18.58 -8.35 -9.14
N LEU A 739 -17.35 -7.88 -9.22
CA LEU A 739 -16.35 -8.35 -10.17
C LEU A 739 -15.57 -9.53 -9.60
N THR A 740 -15.27 -10.53 -10.43
CA THR A 740 -14.34 -11.61 -10.06
C THR A 740 -12.91 -11.09 -10.02
N ALA A 741 -11.99 -11.79 -9.32
CA ALA A 741 -10.58 -11.40 -9.28
C ALA A 741 -9.95 -11.30 -10.70
N VAL A 742 -10.31 -12.21 -11.60
CA VAL A 742 -9.89 -12.17 -13.02
C VAL A 742 -10.40 -10.90 -13.69
N ALA A 743 -11.69 -10.58 -13.53
CA ALA A 743 -12.27 -9.37 -14.11
C ALA A 743 -11.64 -8.10 -13.53
N VAL A 744 -11.32 -8.07 -12.23
CA VAL A 744 -10.59 -6.94 -11.61
C VAL A 744 -9.22 -6.76 -12.26
N ASN A 745 -8.45 -7.84 -12.45
CA ASN A 745 -7.15 -7.78 -13.13
C ASN A 745 -7.29 -7.30 -14.59
N ASP A 746 -8.33 -7.73 -15.31
CA ASP A 746 -8.60 -7.26 -16.67
C ASP A 746 -8.90 -5.76 -16.69
N TRP A 747 -9.70 -5.28 -15.74
CA TRP A 747 -10.01 -3.86 -15.61
C TRP A 747 -8.77 -3.03 -15.29
N ILE A 748 -7.96 -3.47 -14.34
CA ILE A 748 -6.71 -2.79 -13.97
C ILE A 748 -5.74 -2.75 -15.16
N ARG A 749 -5.61 -3.84 -15.91
CA ARG A 749 -4.81 -3.87 -17.15
C ARG A 749 -5.33 -2.90 -18.22
N ARG A 750 -6.64 -2.71 -18.34
CA ARG A 750 -7.24 -1.73 -19.27
C ARG A 750 -6.99 -0.30 -18.81
N LEU A 751 -7.16 -0.03 -17.51
CA LEU A 751 -6.92 1.27 -16.90
C LEU A 751 -5.45 1.68 -17.00
N GLY A 752 -4.51 0.77 -16.74
CA GLY A 752 -3.07 1.01 -16.87
C GLY A 752 -2.56 1.29 -18.29
N ARG A 753 -3.44 1.28 -19.32
CA ARG A 753 -3.11 1.76 -20.67
C ARG A 753 -3.37 3.26 -20.84
N GLN A 754 -3.94 3.92 -19.83
CA GLN A 754 -4.26 5.34 -19.89
C GLN A 754 -3.02 6.18 -19.54
N PRO A 755 -2.75 7.29 -20.26
CA PRO A 755 -1.54 8.09 -20.08
C PRO A 755 -1.23 8.62 -18.67
N PRO A 756 -2.18 8.83 -17.73
CA PRO A 756 -1.86 9.17 -16.35
C PRO A 756 -1.91 7.99 -15.37
N VAL A 757 -2.25 6.78 -15.81
CA VAL A 757 -2.55 5.64 -14.92
C VAL A 757 -1.42 4.62 -14.95
N ASN A 758 -0.76 4.46 -13.81
CA ASN A 758 0.24 3.44 -13.57
C ASN A 758 -0.42 2.27 -12.84
N ALA A 759 -0.41 1.09 -13.45
CA ALA A 759 -0.89 -0.13 -12.81
C ALA A 759 0.24 -1.16 -12.73
N TRP A 760 0.46 -1.72 -11.54
CA TRP A 760 1.45 -2.77 -11.33
C TRP A 760 0.97 -3.78 -10.30
N GLN A 761 1.59 -4.96 -10.33
CA GLN A 761 1.39 -5.98 -9.32
C GLN A 761 2.26 -5.64 -8.11
N ALA A 762 1.63 -5.16 -7.03
CA ALA A 762 2.29 -4.81 -5.78
C ALA A 762 2.64 -6.05 -4.93
N GLY A 763 1.97 -7.17 -5.16
CA GLY A 763 2.24 -8.41 -4.43
C GLY A 763 1.44 -9.59 -4.95
N VAL A 764 1.47 -10.69 -4.20
CA VAL A 764 0.73 -11.91 -4.46
C VAL A 764 0.11 -12.37 -3.14
N SER A 765 -1.17 -12.72 -3.15
CA SER A 765 -1.83 -13.36 -2.00
C SER A 765 -1.33 -14.80 -1.82
N TRP A 766 -1.55 -15.43 -0.66
CA TRP A 766 -1.21 -16.85 -0.43
C TRP A 766 -1.84 -17.83 -1.43
N GLN A 767 -2.88 -17.44 -2.17
CA GLN A 767 -3.48 -18.26 -3.22
C GLN A 767 -2.85 -18.05 -4.61
N GLY A 768 -1.68 -17.39 -4.69
CA GLY A 768 -1.07 -17.04 -5.97
C GLY A 768 -1.79 -15.92 -6.74
N ARG A 769 -2.85 -15.31 -6.18
CA ARG A 769 -3.60 -14.23 -6.86
C ARG A 769 -2.81 -12.92 -6.79
N PRO A 770 -2.71 -12.15 -7.89
CA PRO A 770 -1.97 -10.90 -7.88
C PRO A 770 -2.71 -9.81 -7.09
N ILE A 771 -1.97 -9.10 -6.26
CA ILE A 771 -2.41 -7.87 -5.57
C ILE A 771 -1.96 -6.71 -6.45
N GLN A 772 -2.90 -5.96 -6.97
CA GLN A 772 -2.64 -4.87 -7.90
C GLN A 772 -2.64 -3.54 -7.15
N ALA A 773 -1.76 -2.64 -7.55
CA ALA A 773 -1.78 -1.23 -7.18
C ALA A 773 -2.02 -0.38 -8.43
N VAL A 774 -2.74 0.73 -8.22
CA VAL A 774 -3.03 1.71 -9.26
C VAL A 774 -2.65 3.08 -8.70
N GLU A 775 -1.79 3.78 -9.44
CA GLU A 775 -1.41 5.16 -9.19
C GLU A 775 -1.91 6.00 -10.36
N VAL A 776 -2.44 7.19 -10.08
CA VAL A 776 -2.83 8.16 -11.11
C VAL A 776 -2.03 9.43 -10.87
N ALA A 777 -1.20 9.80 -11.84
CA ALA A 777 -0.32 10.96 -11.75
C ALA A 777 -0.34 11.77 -13.06
N LEU A 778 -0.06 13.08 -12.98
CA LEU A 778 0.16 13.89 -14.18
C LEU A 778 1.35 13.33 -14.98
N PRO A 779 1.32 13.39 -16.33
CA PRO A 779 2.43 12.91 -17.15
C PRO A 779 3.69 13.74 -16.89
N THR A 780 4.65 13.18 -16.16
CA THR A 780 6.03 13.69 -16.03
C THR A 780 7.00 12.73 -16.73
N GLY A 781 8.23 13.18 -17.03
CA GLY A 781 9.20 12.49 -17.93
C GLY A 781 9.43 10.98 -17.71
N ASP A 782 10.14 10.35 -18.66
CA ASP A 782 10.29 8.88 -18.78
C ASP A 782 10.85 8.19 -17.53
N LEU A 783 11.73 8.86 -16.76
CA LEU A 783 12.25 8.36 -15.49
C LEU A 783 11.85 9.29 -14.35
N ARG A 784 11.42 8.70 -13.22
CA ARG A 784 10.85 9.42 -12.08
C ARG A 784 11.50 9.04 -10.75
N SER A 785 11.61 10.01 -9.86
CA SER A 785 12.01 9.80 -8.48
C SER A 785 10.78 9.59 -7.59
N VAL A 786 10.45 8.33 -7.29
CA VAL A 786 9.35 8.00 -6.37
C VAL A 786 9.57 8.62 -4.99
N ALA A 787 10.81 8.63 -4.50
CA ALA A 787 11.17 9.20 -3.20
C ALA A 787 10.87 10.72 -3.15
N ARG A 788 11.26 11.47 -4.18
CA ARG A 788 10.96 12.91 -4.24
C ARG A 788 9.49 13.19 -4.50
N LEU A 789 8.84 12.44 -5.39
CA LEU A 789 7.41 12.62 -5.67
C LEU A 789 6.56 12.43 -4.39
N ARG A 790 6.91 11.48 -3.52
CA ARG A 790 6.28 11.32 -2.20
C ARG A 790 6.48 12.52 -1.27
N LEU A 791 7.57 13.28 -1.42
CA LEU A 791 7.85 14.49 -0.63
C LEU A 791 7.04 15.69 -1.13
N VAL A 792 6.96 15.86 -2.44
CA VAL A 792 6.50 17.12 -3.04
C VAL A 792 5.06 17.06 -3.56
N LYS A 793 4.51 15.87 -3.84
CA LYS A 793 3.13 15.70 -4.32
C LYS A 793 2.25 15.09 -3.21
N PRO A 794 1.10 15.71 -2.87
CA PRO A 794 0.17 15.11 -1.91
C PRO A 794 -0.37 13.79 -2.46
N THR A 795 -0.29 12.72 -1.66
CA THR A 795 -0.76 11.38 -2.05
C THR A 795 -2.14 11.13 -1.45
N LEU A 796 -3.16 10.91 -2.29
CA LEU A 796 -4.45 10.37 -1.85
C LEU A 796 -4.42 8.85 -1.95
N LEU A 797 -4.32 8.16 -0.81
CA LEU A 797 -4.41 6.71 -0.75
C LEU A 797 -5.87 6.28 -0.62
N LEU A 798 -6.41 5.66 -1.68
CA LEU A 798 -7.71 5.02 -1.66
C LEU A 798 -7.53 3.52 -1.38
N ASN A 799 -7.70 3.10 -0.13
CA ASN A 799 -7.72 1.69 0.22
C ASN A 799 -9.13 1.11 0.01
N ALA A 800 -9.34 0.41 -1.10
CA ALA A 800 -10.62 -0.20 -1.45
C ALA A 800 -10.85 -1.59 -0.82
N ARG A 801 -9.96 -2.06 0.08
CA ARG A 801 -10.09 -3.31 0.83
C ARG A 801 -9.63 -3.12 2.28
N HIS A 802 -10.51 -2.59 3.12
CA HIS A 802 -10.24 -2.46 4.56
C HIS A 802 -10.02 -3.81 5.26
N HIS A 803 -10.46 -4.93 4.66
CA HIS A 803 -10.33 -6.28 5.19
C HIS A 803 -9.77 -7.24 4.14
N ALA A 804 -8.47 -7.14 3.84
CA ALA A 804 -7.81 -7.92 2.78
C ALA A 804 -7.84 -9.46 2.97
N ASN A 805 -8.35 -9.96 4.10
CA ASN A 805 -8.56 -11.40 4.33
C ASN A 805 -9.93 -11.91 3.84
N GLU A 806 -10.78 -11.04 3.25
CA GLU A 806 -11.99 -11.41 2.50
C GLU A 806 -11.70 -12.08 1.13
#